data_AF-A0A7H9HN11-F1
#
_entry.id   AF-A0A7H9HN11-F1
#
_cell.length_a   1.000
_cell.length_b   1.000
_cell.length_c   1.000
_cell.angle_alpha   90.00
_cell.angle_beta   90.00
_cell.angle_gamma   90.00
#
_symmetry.space_group_name_H-M   'P 1'
#
loop_
_entity.id
_entity.type
_entity.pdbx_description
1 polymer ?
#
loop_
_entity_poly.entity_id
_entity_poly.type
_entity_poly.pdbx_seq_one_letter_code
_entity_poly.pdbx_strand_id
1 'polypeptide(L)'
;MRITKFTLAGIGLLTFSLTSATDPWNQANEMLRQAVKRTDPISNPYSDSGNNDVKDAALYIPMDYYREDQERLYESFWKDEASEWQRTVYSLLTESSDRYDNTDATYTLAQLHLWGDYGFPHNKTLAFRYASRFNEMTKWSNSSILFDLGVMYSTGLFGYIPVDTVKSLLCYQMSASLGNIRAKNALAYKYYSGHSVPRDCSKALLLYKEIADEIRDSFSDEEWNVRFPYIETYNVRIPDFSDGLLGKDLSSMDLTTKRVASARPDITSSFLTQMNGGQIVLKFGSRASGGAFSTEDDESEDRLVDIYYTAWDDYRGTYTKARDCEASRKLLELTFRAYDADVPYMDNLQKFFYGRCLDLLGHIYFTGEAEGSPNITLAEKYLRRSIEVIEKNSSLRCRSNIDLGLINQYLYNNVTEALRYYKKVSATHSNDGTVEFQLAKLSRKYPEMELGDPFGLMQTAHLLGHCHATYEFATMTEQSMNNRYSCEDSAYLYKKFVEGNEQIMAPQLRTAYGELLRGNAEVALWGYALAAEQGFEPAQVSAAYILYQLPCNFEEPPRTLPERKQMAISYYIRAFKQDNVDAGVVAGDIFYRMGNYSKALSAYQSAALKFSPQAIWNLGYMYEHGLGTEVDFHLAKRYYDQALEHNSKLYLAVKLSVLKLRLKSWLTWVTNGRLKYGRIDDDDIVNDSDSWFERIIKSFKKANRENSGIPISNDAQSNGRGVPAQRQRQTQQEQRQQRQQQDAEQEQLHVTIWDRLENLGIQPEDLMTIAFVLFIFLFSLIIRTLAARRGWNVRNNNGMRIQINGQRPRGNFDIQVLAI
;
A
#
# COMPACT_ATOMS: atom_id res chain seq x y z
N MET A 1 79.27 24.08 39.14
CA MET A 1 80.58 23.71 38.54
C MET A 1 80.29 22.67 37.48
N ARG A 2 80.53 22.81 36.17
CA ARG A 2 81.55 23.54 35.40
C ARG A 2 80.90 24.30 34.23
N ILE A 3 81.50 25.44 33.93
CA ILE A 3 81.28 26.29 32.76
C ILE A 3 82.40 25.96 31.76
N THR A 4 82.06 25.72 30.49
CA THR A 4 82.92 25.92 29.29
C THR A 4 81.98 26.06 28.08
N LYS A 5 81.56 27.25 27.60
CA LYS A 5 82.20 28.34 26.81
C LYS A 5 82.32 28.09 25.28
N PHE A 6 81.80 29.09 24.53
CA PHE A 6 81.97 29.45 23.10
C PHE A 6 81.15 28.68 22.04
N THR A 7 80.54 29.25 20.98
CA THR A 7 79.92 30.54 20.56
C THR A 7 79.66 30.43 19.04
N LEU A 8 78.68 31.20 18.52
CA LEU A 8 78.39 31.49 17.10
C LEU A 8 77.82 30.31 16.28
N ALA A 9 76.81 30.44 15.43
CA ALA A 9 76.02 31.57 14.95
C ALA A 9 74.73 31.03 14.29
N GLY A 10 73.67 31.85 14.28
CA GLY A 10 72.59 31.74 13.29
C GLY A 10 71.42 30.82 13.64
N ILE A 11 70.58 31.21 14.59
CA ILE A 11 69.18 30.79 14.58
C ILE A 11 68.37 32.07 14.68
N GLY A 12 67.80 32.45 13.53
CA GLY A 12 66.81 33.52 13.45
C GLY A 12 65.69 33.22 14.44
N LEU A 13 65.24 34.29 15.11
CA LEU A 13 63.96 34.35 15.79
C LEU A 13 62.88 33.78 14.86
N LEU A 14 62.54 32.51 15.04
CA LEU A 14 61.23 32.01 14.66
C LEU A 14 60.27 32.68 15.63
N THR A 15 59.86 33.89 15.25
CA THR A 15 58.56 34.42 15.59
C THR A 15 57.56 33.32 15.23
N PHE A 16 57.15 32.54 16.24
CA PHE A 16 55.90 31.81 16.19
C PHE A 16 54.83 32.86 15.93
N SER A 17 54.51 33.07 14.65
CA SER A 17 53.24 33.65 14.27
C SER A 17 52.20 32.70 14.86
N LEU A 18 51.58 33.11 15.96
CA LEU A 18 50.21 32.74 16.23
C LEU A 18 49.42 33.14 14.99
N THR A 19 49.32 32.24 14.02
CA THR A 19 48.23 32.28 13.06
C THR A 19 47.00 32.15 13.93
N SER A 20 46.26 33.25 14.11
CA SER A 20 44.90 33.19 14.62
C SER A 20 44.20 32.15 13.76
N ALA A 21 43.90 30.99 14.34
CA ALA A 21 43.30 29.90 13.61
C ALA A 21 41.92 30.40 13.15
N THR A 22 41.83 30.72 11.86
CA THR A 22 40.61 31.22 11.24
C THR A 22 39.65 30.05 11.10
N ASP A 23 38.37 30.29 11.36
CA ASP A 23 37.33 29.26 11.26
C ASP A 23 37.35 28.61 9.84
N PRO A 24 37.50 27.27 9.76
CA PRO A 24 37.55 26.56 8.48
C PRO A 24 36.20 26.50 7.73
N TRP A 25 35.11 27.03 8.29
CA TRP A 25 33.78 27.01 7.68
C TRP A 25 33.74 27.47 6.22
N ASN A 26 34.38 28.60 5.90
CA ASN A 26 34.34 29.16 4.53
C ASN A 26 34.95 28.19 3.51
N GLN A 27 36.06 27.54 3.88
CA GLN A 27 36.70 26.52 3.05
C GLN A 27 35.77 25.31 2.87
N ALA A 28 35.15 24.82 3.95
CA ALA A 28 34.21 23.71 3.87
C ALA A 28 32.98 24.05 3.00
N ASN A 29 32.42 25.26 3.12
CA ASN A 29 31.27 25.71 2.36
C ASN A 29 31.60 25.86 0.86
N GLU A 30 32.77 26.37 0.52
CA GLU A 30 33.23 26.42 -0.88
C GLU A 30 33.35 25.02 -1.50
N MET A 31 33.91 24.06 -0.75
CA MET A 31 33.98 22.67 -1.20
C MET A 31 32.59 22.04 -1.36
N LEU A 32 31.65 22.32 -0.45
CA LEU A 32 30.26 21.84 -0.56
C LEU A 32 29.52 22.44 -1.75
N ARG A 33 29.78 23.72 -2.09
CA ARG A 33 29.18 24.37 -3.26
C ARG A 33 29.72 23.86 -4.58
N GLN A 34 30.99 23.46 -4.61
CA GLN A 34 31.60 22.82 -5.78
C GLN A 34 31.16 21.36 -5.92
N ALA A 35 30.81 20.71 -4.82
CA ALA A 35 30.26 19.36 -4.84
C ALA A 35 28.85 19.37 -5.45
N VAL A 36 28.61 18.42 -6.36
CA VAL A 36 27.28 18.20 -6.91
C VAL A 36 26.43 17.54 -5.82
N LYS A 37 25.39 18.24 -5.35
CA LYS A 37 24.37 17.62 -4.50
C LYS A 37 23.80 16.41 -5.25
N ARG A 38 23.62 15.27 -4.55
CA ARG A 38 23.07 14.04 -5.12
C ARG A 38 21.84 14.35 -6.00
N THR A 39 21.88 13.98 -7.27
CA THR A 39 20.81 14.27 -8.24
C THR A 39 19.62 13.37 -8.02
N ASP A 40 18.42 13.92 -7.86
CA ASP A 40 17.20 13.14 -7.65
C ASP A 40 17.04 12.06 -8.74
N PRO A 41 16.94 10.77 -8.38
CA PRO A 41 16.94 9.67 -9.37
C PRO A 41 15.71 9.76 -10.29
N ILE A 42 14.64 10.38 -9.81
CA ILE A 42 13.41 10.60 -10.55
C ILE A 42 13.62 11.64 -11.66
N SER A 43 14.46 12.65 -11.43
CA SER A 43 14.74 13.71 -12.41
C SER A 43 15.65 13.26 -13.55
N ASN A 44 16.56 12.32 -13.27
CA ASN A 44 17.44 11.73 -14.25
C ASN A 44 17.53 10.21 -14.05
N PRO A 45 16.56 9.45 -14.57
CA PRO A 45 16.53 8.00 -14.38
C PRO A 45 17.69 7.27 -15.10
N TYR A 46 18.40 7.95 -16.03
CA TYR A 46 19.41 7.34 -16.89
C TYR A 46 20.87 7.67 -16.53
N SER A 47 21.14 8.55 -15.54
CA SER A 47 22.53 8.94 -15.24
C SER A 47 23.28 8.03 -14.27
N ASP A 48 22.57 7.24 -13.44
CA ASP A 48 23.21 6.47 -12.35
C ASP A 48 23.40 4.97 -12.64
N SER A 49 22.98 4.47 -13.81
CA SER A 49 23.23 3.07 -14.20
C SER A 49 23.91 2.98 -15.56
N GLY A 50 25.19 2.60 -15.56
CA GLY A 50 25.92 2.17 -16.76
C GLY A 50 25.37 0.88 -17.41
N ASN A 51 24.14 0.48 -17.09
CA ASN A 51 23.40 -0.60 -17.72
C ASN A 51 22.07 -0.07 -18.25
N ASN A 52 21.93 -0.07 -19.58
CA ASN A 52 20.79 0.40 -20.36
C ASN A 52 19.50 -0.46 -20.22
N ASP A 53 19.28 -1.16 -19.10
CA ASP A 53 18.17 -2.11 -18.93
C ASP A 53 17.48 -2.03 -17.55
N VAL A 54 17.41 -0.85 -16.90
CA VAL A 54 16.51 -0.68 -15.74
C VAL A 54 15.14 -0.24 -16.24
N LYS A 55 14.38 -1.18 -16.84
CA LYS A 55 12.98 -0.93 -17.21
C LYS A 55 12.04 -0.93 -16.00
N ASP A 56 12.44 -1.51 -14.87
CA ASP A 56 11.68 -1.52 -13.62
C ASP A 56 12.61 -1.27 -12.41
N ALA A 57 12.61 -0.05 -11.86
CA ALA A 57 13.28 0.23 -10.59
C ALA A 57 12.49 -0.43 -9.45
N ALA A 58 12.92 -1.62 -9.02
CA ALA A 58 12.29 -2.33 -7.91
C ALA A 58 12.62 -1.66 -6.57
N LEU A 59 11.59 -1.39 -5.75
CA LEU A 59 11.75 -0.85 -4.40
C LEU A 59 12.26 -1.95 -3.46
N TYR A 60 13.45 -1.77 -2.90
CA TYR A 60 13.98 -2.68 -1.87
C TYR A 60 13.76 -2.09 -0.48
N ILE A 61 13.03 -2.80 0.38
CA ILE A 61 12.75 -2.39 1.75
C ILE A 61 13.21 -3.50 2.69
N PRO A 62 14.09 -3.21 3.67
CA PRO A 62 14.56 -4.21 4.60
C PRO A 62 13.43 -4.64 5.54
N MET A 63 13.29 -5.96 5.72
CA MET A 63 12.34 -6.57 6.67
C MET A 63 12.82 -6.47 8.11
N ASP A 64 14.09 -6.81 8.34
CA ASP A 64 14.72 -6.85 9.65
C ASP A 64 15.53 -5.58 9.93
N TYR A 65 15.72 -5.26 11.21
CA TYR A 65 16.49 -4.11 11.63
C TYR A 65 17.33 -4.41 12.86
N TYR A 66 18.65 -4.32 12.72
CA TYR A 66 19.62 -4.43 13.80
C TYR A 66 20.45 -3.16 13.91
N ARG A 67 20.57 -2.63 15.13
CA ARG A 67 21.38 -1.45 15.40
C ARG A 67 22.86 -1.68 15.09
N GLU A 68 23.38 -2.85 15.47
CA GLU A 68 24.78 -3.22 15.24
C GLU A 68 25.13 -3.29 13.75
N ASP A 69 24.19 -3.74 12.91
CA ASP A 69 24.40 -3.76 11.46
C ASP A 69 24.48 -2.33 10.90
N GLN A 70 23.67 -1.40 11.40
CA GLN A 70 23.74 0.01 10.99
C GLN A 70 25.05 0.67 11.43
N GLU A 71 25.53 0.38 12.64
CA GLU A 71 26.83 0.86 13.11
C GLU A 71 27.97 0.28 12.26
N ARG A 72 27.90 -1.01 11.91
CA ARG A 72 28.87 -1.65 11.00
C ARG A 72 28.86 -1.05 9.60
N LEU A 73 27.69 -0.78 9.02
CA LEU A 73 27.55 -0.12 7.71
C LEU A 73 28.11 1.31 7.73
N TYR A 74 27.87 2.04 8.82
CA TYR A 74 28.43 3.37 9.02
C TYR A 74 29.96 3.33 9.08
N GLU A 75 30.54 2.37 9.81
CA GLU A 75 31.99 2.20 9.87
C GLU A 75 32.61 1.75 8.55
N SER A 76 31.97 0.83 7.82
CA SER A 76 32.48 0.36 6.51
C SER A 76 32.51 1.49 5.50
N PHE A 77 31.49 2.36 5.50
CA PHE A 77 31.48 3.54 4.65
C PHE A 77 32.75 4.40 4.84
N TRP A 78 33.10 4.73 6.10
CA TRP A 78 34.27 5.57 6.37
C TRP A 78 35.61 4.89 6.07
N LYS A 79 35.67 3.56 6.12
CA LYS A 79 36.87 2.78 5.78
C LYS A 79 37.07 2.71 4.27
N ASP A 80 36.03 2.28 3.54
CA ASP A 80 36.16 1.79 2.17
C ASP A 80 35.53 2.73 1.11
N GLU A 81 34.38 3.34 1.38
CA GLU A 81 33.58 4.07 0.38
C GLU A 81 33.81 5.58 0.39
N ALA A 82 34.20 6.15 1.54
CA ALA A 82 34.33 7.59 1.72
C ALA A 82 35.48 8.17 0.88
N SER A 83 35.14 9.08 -0.05
CA SER A 83 36.09 9.81 -0.88
C SER A 83 36.98 10.75 -0.05
N GLU A 84 38.19 11.04 -0.52
CA GLU A 84 39.14 11.93 0.18
C GLU A 84 38.55 13.32 0.44
N TRP A 85 37.83 13.88 -0.53
CA TRP A 85 37.14 15.16 -0.37
C TRP A 85 36.04 15.10 0.71
N GLN A 86 35.30 13.98 0.83
CA GLN A 86 34.27 13.82 1.86
C GLN A 86 34.89 13.80 3.26
N ARG A 87 36.02 13.10 3.42
CA ARG A 87 36.76 13.03 4.69
C ARG A 87 37.29 14.41 5.10
N THR A 88 37.88 15.13 4.16
CA THR A 88 38.42 16.48 4.42
C THR A 88 37.31 17.47 4.76
N VAL A 89 36.23 17.54 3.96
CA VAL A 89 35.08 18.40 4.26
C VAL A 89 34.48 18.05 5.62
N TYR A 90 34.28 16.77 5.91
CA TYR A 90 33.75 16.33 7.20
C TYR A 90 34.64 16.76 8.36
N SER A 91 35.97 16.59 8.24
CA SER A 91 36.91 17.03 9.28
C SER A 91 36.86 18.54 9.52
N LEU A 92 36.80 19.34 8.45
CA LEU A 92 36.72 20.81 8.54
C LEU A 92 35.40 21.26 9.19
N LEU A 93 34.28 20.62 8.83
CA LEU A 93 32.99 20.89 9.44
C LEU A 93 32.97 20.53 10.92
N THR A 94 33.54 19.37 11.29
CA THR A 94 33.62 18.97 12.70
C THR A 94 34.53 19.89 13.51
N GLU A 95 35.67 20.32 12.95
CA GLU A 95 36.55 21.29 13.64
C GLU A 95 35.85 22.64 13.81
N SER A 96 35.20 23.14 12.76
CA SER A 96 34.42 24.39 12.81
C SER A 96 33.33 24.33 13.88
N SER A 97 32.54 23.25 13.88
CA SER A 97 31.46 23.04 14.84
C SER A 97 31.97 22.87 16.28
N ASP A 98 32.99 22.03 16.50
CA ASP A 98 33.43 21.64 17.85
C ASP A 98 34.32 22.68 18.52
N ARG A 99 35.17 23.37 17.75
CA ARG A 99 36.17 24.29 18.29
C ARG A 99 35.72 25.74 18.30
N TYR A 100 34.93 26.16 17.31
CA TYR A 100 34.52 27.55 17.12
C TYR A 100 33.04 27.80 17.39
N ASP A 101 32.26 26.76 17.72
CA ASP A 101 30.81 26.85 17.96
C ASP A 101 30.04 27.54 16.82
N ASN A 102 30.46 27.28 15.57
CA ASN A 102 29.81 27.88 14.40
C ASN A 102 28.43 27.24 14.17
N THR A 103 27.38 28.07 14.21
CA THR A 103 25.98 27.65 14.02
C THR A 103 25.73 27.02 12.66
N ASP A 104 26.30 27.59 11.59
CA ASP A 104 26.05 27.13 10.22
C ASP A 104 26.71 25.77 9.97
N ALA A 105 27.93 25.58 10.49
CA ALA A 105 28.63 24.31 10.43
C ALA A 105 27.86 23.20 11.16
N THR A 106 27.39 23.49 12.38
CA THR A 106 26.60 22.53 13.16
C THR A 106 25.25 22.21 12.50
N TYR A 107 24.56 23.22 11.94
CA TYR A 107 23.31 22.99 11.19
C TYR A 107 23.54 22.08 9.98
N THR A 108 24.59 22.38 9.21
CA THR A 108 24.93 21.61 8.01
C THR A 108 25.27 20.17 8.38
N LEU A 109 26.10 19.94 9.41
CA LEU A 109 26.38 18.60 9.93
C LEU A 109 25.12 17.85 10.38
N ALA A 110 24.19 18.52 11.05
CA ALA A 110 22.93 17.91 11.46
C ALA A 110 22.12 17.45 10.24
N GLN A 111 21.99 18.31 9.22
CA GLN A 111 21.26 17.98 7.99
C GLN A 111 21.95 16.87 7.17
N LEU A 112 23.29 16.86 7.11
CA LEU A 112 24.07 15.81 6.44
C LEU A 112 23.79 14.43 7.05
N HIS A 113 23.85 14.31 8.37
CA HIS A 113 23.58 13.03 9.05
C HIS A 113 22.12 12.60 9.00
N LEU A 114 21.21 13.55 8.79
CA LEU A 114 19.76 13.32 8.78
C LEU A 114 19.26 12.89 7.40
N TRP A 115 19.63 13.62 6.33
CA TRP A 115 19.21 13.33 4.95
C TRP A 115 20.22 12.49 4.16
N GLY A 116 21.47 12.37 4.60
CA GLY A 116 22.50 11.67 3.83
C GLY A 116 22.84 12.39 2.51
N ASP A 117 22.70 13.71 2.47
CA ASP A 117 23.07 14.52 1.31
C ASP A 117 24.57 14.31 0.96
N TYR A 118 24.96 14.57 -0.29
CA TYR A 118 26.36 14.54 -0.78
C TYR A 118 27.13 13.20 -0.68
N GLY A 119 26.45 12.09 -0.41
CA GLY A 119 27.15 10.81 -0.27
C GLY A 119 27.21 10.30 1.16
N PHE A 120 26.92 11.14 2.16
CA PHE A 120 27.18 10.80 3.55
C PHE A 120 26.18 9.76 4.10
N PRO A 121 26.63 8.85 4.97
CA PRO A 121 25.77 7.85 5.57
C PRO A 121 24.87 8.49 6.64
N HIS A 122 23.64 8.01 6.72
CA HIS A 122 22.68 8.46 7.71
C HIS A 122 23.07 8.00 9.12
N ASN A 123 23.05 8.93 10.09
CA ASN A 123 23.27 8.59 11.50
C ASN A 123 22.35 9.41 12.43
N LYS A 124 21.36 8.72 13.00
CA LYS A 124 20.32 9.29 13.87
C LYS A 124 20.89 9.92 15.14
N THR A 125 21.87 9.27 15.77
CA THR A 125 22.42 9.73 17.05
C THR A 125 23.23 11.01 16.91
N LEU A 126 24.06 11.09 15.87
CA LEU A 126 24.85 12.28 15.56
C LEU A 126 23.94 13.41 15.08
N ALA A 127 22.94 13.11 14.25
CA ALA A 127 21.95 14.09 13.83
C ALA A 127 21.25 14.74 15.04
N PHE A 128 20.78 13.93 16.00
CA PHE A 128 20.16 14.46 17.22
C PHE A 128 21.12 15.30 18.07
N ARG A 129 22.37 14.86 18.22
CA ARG A 129 23.40 15.58 18.99
C ARG A 129 23.66 16.96 18.39
N TYR A 130 23.91 17.05 17.08
CA TYR A 130 24.17 18.31 16.41
C TYR A 130 22.92 19.20 16.33
N ALA A 131 21.73 18.64 16.11
CA ALA A 131 20.48 19.39 16.15
C ALA A 131 20.20 20.01 17.53
N SER A 132 20.46 19.25 18.62
CA SER A 132 20.32 19.74 19.99
C SER A 132 21.33 20.86 20.30
N ARG A 133 22.60 20.66 19.93
CA ARG A 133 23.65 21.68 20.07
C ARG A 133 23.30 22.96 19.30
N PHE A 134 22.83 22.83 18.07
CA PHE A 134 22.40 23.97 17.27
C PHE A 134 21.27 24.76 17.94
N ASN A 135 20.30 24.06 18.52
CA ASN A 135 19.19 24.69 19.23
C ASN A 135 19.66 25.46 20.48
N GLU A 136 20.63 24.92 21.22
CA GLU A 136 21.25 25.60 22.37
C GLU A 136 21.99 26.88 21.95
N MET A 137 22.78 26.82 20.87
CA MET A 137 23.53 27.97 20.36
C MET A 137 22.61 29.09 19.84
N THR A 138 21.54 28.71 19.14
CA THR A 138 20.60 29.66 18.53
C THR A 138 19.52 30.19 19.48
N LYS A 139 19.53 29.74 20.75
CA LYS A 139 18.54 30.10 21.78
C LYS A 139 17.10 29.97 21.26
N TRP A 140 16.79 28.86 20.59
CA TRP A 140 15.43 28.51 20.15
C TRP A 140 14.83 29.45 19.08
N SER A 141 15.65 30.02 18.20
CA SER A 141 15.19 30.97 17.17
C SER A 141 14.87 30.33 15.81
N ASN A 142 15.42 29.17 15.48
CA ASN A 142 15.23 28.54 14.17
C ASN A 142 14.03 27.57 14.19
N SER A 143 13.01 27.88 13.39
CA SER A 143 11.75 27.13 13.36
C SER A 143 11.87 25.73 12.73
N SER A 144 12.77 25.52 11.77
CA SER A 144 12.95 24.23 11.09
C SER A 144 13.56 23.17 12.00
N ILE A 145 14.64 23.50 12.71
CA ILE A 145 15.27 22.56 13.66
C ILE A 145 14.34 22.27 14.84
N LEU A 146 13.58 23.26 15.31
CA LEU A 146 12.58 23.01 16.35
C LEU A 146 11.50 22.02 15.90
N PHE A 147 11.08 22.09 14.63
CA PHE A 147 10.16 21.11 14.07
C PHE A 147 10.80 19.71 14.00
N ASP A 148 12.03 19.62 13.47
CA ASP A 148 12.78 18.35 13.37
C ASP A 148 12.99 17.72 14.76
N LEU A 149 13.41 18.49 15.76
CA LEU A 149 13.55 18.04 17.15
C LEU A 149 12.20 17.61 17.74
N GLY A 150 11.12 18.34 17.43
CA GLY A 150 9.75 17.95 17.80
C GLY A 150 9.40 16.55 17.30
N VAL A 151 9.76 16.23 16.05
CA VAL A 151 9.54 14.90 15.44
C VAL A 151 10.47 13.85 16.03
N MET A 152 11.73 14.19 16.30
CA MET A 152 12.68 13.29 16.97
C MET A 152 12.18 12.88 18.36
N TYR A 153 11.66 13.83 19.16
CA TYR A 153 11.11 13.55 20.48
C TYR A 153 9.78 12.75 20.42
N SER A 154 8.91 12.99 19.42
CA SER A 154 7.66 12.21 19.29
C SER A 154 7.88 10.78 18.82
N THR A 155 8.89 10.56 17.97
CA THR A 155 9.20 9.23 17.41
C THR A 155 10.23 8.45 18.23
N GLY A 156 10.99 9.13 19.10
CA GLY A 156 12.13 8.54 19.82
C GLY A 156 13.24 8.07 18.88
N LEU A 157 13.28 8.61 17.65
CA LEU A 157 14.11 8.11 16.54
C LEU A 157 14.01 6.59 16.33
N PHE A 158 12.85 6.00 16.64
CA PHE A 158 12.57 4.56 16.54
C PHE A 158 13.40 3.67 17.47
N GLY A 159 13.75 4.21 18.65
CA GLY A 159 14.40 3.46 19.73
C GLY A 159 15.84 3.86 20.04
N TYR A 160 16.29 4.99 19.52
CA TYR A 160 17.58 5.58 19.88
C TYR A 160 17.48 6.51 21.09
N ILE A 161 16.29 7.09 21.32
CA ILE A 161 16.00 8.05 22.37
C ILE A 161 14.63 7.70 22.96
N PRO A 162 14.41 7.86 24.28
CA PRO A 162 13.07 7.71 24.86
C PRO A 162 12.09 8.70 24.23
N VAL A 163 10.88 8.23 23.96
CA VAL A 163 9.78 9.07 23.44
C VAL A 163 9.36 10.08 24.53
N ASP A 164 9.36 11.36 24.18
CA ASP A 164 8.94 12.46 25.06
C ASP A 164 7.89 13.32 24.36
N THR A 165 6.62 13.01 24.62
CA THR A 165 5.48 13.69 23.99
C THR A 165 5.34 15.14 24.44
N VAL A 166 5.81 15.48 25.66
CA VAL A 166 5.67 16.82 26.23
C VAL A 166 6.69 17.76 25.59
N LYS A 167 7.97 17.36 25.53
CA LYS A 167 9.00 18.15 24.82
C LYS A 167 8.68 18.29 23.35
N SER A 168 8.18 17.23 22.73
CA SER A 168 7.73 17.25 21.34
C SER A 168 6.66 18.33 21.12
N LEU A 169 5.61 18.35 21.95
CA LEU A 169 4.53 19.34 21.86
C LEU A 169 5.04 20.78 22.06
N LEU A 170 5.95 20.99 23.02
CA LEU A 170 6.56 22.29 23.26
C LEU A 170 7.36 22.78 22.04
N CYS A 171 8.17 21.91 21.45
CA CYS A 171 8.95 22.23 20.25
C CYS A 171 8.04 22.59 19.06
N TYR A 172 6.94 21.87 18.88
CA TYR A 172 5.95 22.21 17.86
C TYR A 172 5.31 23.57 18.11
N GLN A 173 4.92 23.88 19.35
CA GLN A 173 4.32 25.17 19.71
C GLN A 173 5.29 26.34 19.44
N MET A 174 6.56 26.19 19.82
CA MET A 174 7.59 27.20 19.56
C MET A 174 7.84 27.37 18.07
N SER A 175 7.95 26.26 17.32
CA SER A 175 8.13 26.29 15.87
C SER A 175 6.95 26.95 15.16
N ALA A 176 5.72 26.67 15.60
CA ALA A 176 4.51 27.30 15.09
C ALA A 176 4.45 28.81 15.40
N SER A 177 4.89 29.25 16.59
CA SER A 177 4.97 30.68 16.94
C SER A 177 5.97 31.46 16.09
N LEU A 178 6.99 30.77 15.55
CA LEU A 178 7.96 31.33 14.61
C LEU A 178 7.44 31.31 13.15
N GLY A 179 6.20 30.89 12.91
CA GLY A 179 5.56 30.88 11.60
C GLY A 179 5.81 29.64 10.74
N ASN A 180 6.30 28.52 11.30
CA ASN A 180 6.48 27.30 10.50
C ASN A 180 5.14 26.60 10.23
N ILE A 181 4.73 26.62 8.97
CA ILE A 181 3.47 26.03 8.47
C ILE A 181 3.37 24.52 8.78
N ARG A 182 4.48 23.78 8.69
CA ARG A 182 4.51 22.34 8.97
C ARG A 182 4.25 22.03 10.45
N ALA A 183 4.80 22.86 11.33
CA ALA A 183 4.56 22.76 12.77
C ALA A 183 3.11 23.12 13.12
N LYS A 184 2.56 24.18 12.52
CA LYS A 184 1.12 24.53 12.64
C LYS A 184 0.25 23.35 12.21
N ASN A 185 0.57 22.70 11.09
CA ASN A 185 -0.19 21.55 10.58
C ASN A 185 -0.12 20.32 11.52
N ALA A 186 1.07 19.98 12.01
CA ALA A 186 1.25 18.89 12.97
C ALA A 186 0.47 19.14 14.28
N LEU A 187 0.42 20.39 14.76
CA LEU A 187 -0.41 20.77 15.91
C LEU A 187 -1.91 20.69 15.60
N ALA A 188 -2.34 21.21 14.44
CA ALA A 188 -3.72 21.16 13.99
C ALA A 188 -4.22 19.70 13.92
N TYR A 189 -3.42 18.81 13.34
CA TYR A 189 -3.70 17.37 13.29
C TYR A 189 -3.77 16.74 14.68
N LYS A 190 -2.87 17.09 15.61
CA LYS A 190 -2.90 16.58 16.98
C LYS A 190 -4.17 16.99 17.73
N TYR A 191 -4.58 18.27 17.63
CA TYR A 191 -5.83 18.75 18.23
C TYR A 191 -7.08 18.15 17.57
N TYR A 192 -7.06 17.98 16.24
CA TYR A 192 -8.17 17.39 15.49
C TYR A 192 -8.40 15.91 15.84
N SER A 193 -7.31 15.12 15.85
CA SER A 193 -7.34 13.68 16.11
C SER A 193 -7.37 13.31 17.60
N GLY A 194 -7.07 14.26 18.49
CA GLY A 194 -6.89 14.01 19.92
C GLY A 194 -5.67 13.14 20.22
N HIS A 195 -4.60 13.26 19.42
CA HIS A 195 -3.38 12.47 19.59
C HIS A 195 -2.38 13.20 20.50
N SER A 196 -2.05 12.59 21.64
CA SER A 196 -1.17 13.16 22.69
C SER A 196 -1.69 14.43 23.38
N VAL A 197 -2.81 14.98 22.89
CA VAL A 197 -3.53 16.13 23.45
C VAL A 197 -5.04 15.84 23.47
N PRO A 198 -5.82 16.45 24.38
CA PRO A 198 -7.28 16.38 24.31
C PRO A 198 -7.79 16.91 22.96
N ARG A 199 -8.83 16.29 22.43
CA ARG A 199 -9.45 16.71 21.16
C ARG A 199 -10.08 18.09 21.32
N ASP A 200 -9.68 19.03 20.47
CA ASP A 200 -10.15 20.41 20.47
C ASP A 200 -10.34 20.88 19.02
N CYS A 201 -11.60 20.88 18.56
CA CYS A 201 -11.92 21.22 17.18
C CYS A 201 -11.68 22.70 16.88
N SER A 202 -11.98 23.60 17.83
CA SER A 202 -11.89 25.04 17.61
C SER A 202 -10.46 25.49 17.36
N LYS A 203 -9.50 24.96 18.13
CA LYS A 203 -8.07 25.23 17.89
C LYS A 203 -7.58 24.62 16.60
N ALA A 204 -8.00 23.38 16.29
CA ALA A 204 -7.64 22.74 15.04
C ALA A 204 -8.13 23.55 13.83
N LEU A 205 -9.39 23.99 13.85
CA LEU A 205 -9.97 24.82 12.79
C LEU A 205 -9.21 26.13 12.61
N LEU A 206 -8.87 26.83 13.70
CA LEU A 206 -8.12 28.09 13.62
C LEU A 206 -6.76 27.89 12.95
N LEU A 207 -6.01 26.86 13.35
CA LEU A 207 -4.71 26.56 12.75
C LEU A 207 -4.83 26.12 11.29
N TYR A 208 -5.79 25.25 10.96
CA TYR A 208 -6.01 24.82 9.58
C TYR A 208 -6.42 25.97 8.67
N LYS A 209 -7.24 26.90 9.17
CA LYS A 209 -7.64 28.09 8.44
C LYS A 209 -6.45 29.01 8.19
N GLU A 210 -5.64 29.30 9.21
CA GLU A 210 -4.42 30.11 9.06
C GLU A 210 -3.48 29.54 7.99
N ILE A 211 -3.27 28.22 8.00
CA ILE A 211 -2.48 27.52 6.97
C ILE A 211 -3.15 27.63 5.59
N ALA A 212 -4.47 27.44 5.52
CA ALA A 212 -5.20 27.50 4.27
C ALA A 212 -5.16 28.90 3.65
N ASP A 213 -5.25 29.95 4.46
CA ASP A 213 -5.13 31.34 4.05
C ASP A 213 -3.70 31.63 3.54
N GLU A 214 -2.65 31.19 4.26
CA GLU A 214 -1.25 31.29 3.81
C GLU A 214 -1.01 30.57 2.48
N ILE A 215 -1.61 29.38 2.29
CA ILE A 215 -1.55 28.64 1.02
C ILE A 215 -2.31 29.40 -0.08
N ARG A 216 -3.51 29.93 0.21
CA ARG A 216 -4.31 30.69 -0.76
C ARG A 216 -3.58 31.93 -1.25
N ASP A 217 -2.88 32.63 -0.35
CA ASP A 217 -2.10 33.83 -0.64
C ASP A 217 -0.82 33.54 -1.44
N SER A 218 -0.33 32.29 -1.39
CA SER A 218 0.83 31.87 -2.20
C SER A 218 0.53 31.73 -3.69
N PHE A 219 -0.74 31.56 -4.07
CA PHE A 219 -1.18 31.44 -5.45
C PHE A 219 -1.59 32.78 -6.05
N SER A 220 -1.15 33.04 -7.28
CA SER A 220 -1.65 34.19 -8.04
C SER A 220 -3.14 34.02 -8.40
N ASP A 221 -3.84 35.13 -8.65
CA ASP A 221 -5.25 35.08 -9.06
C ASP A 221 -5.45 34.35 -10.40
N GLU A 222 -4.46 34.37 -11.29
CA GLU A 222 -4.51 33.62 -12.54
C GLU A 222 -4.40 32.11 -12.31
N GLU A 223 -3.49 31.68 -11.42
CA GLU A 223 -3.31 30.27 -11.06
C GLU A 223 -4.53 29.71 -10.30
N TRP A 224 -5.17 30.55 -9.48
CA TRP A 224 -6.35 30.15 -8.71
C TRP A 224 -7.63 30.06 -9.54
N ASN A 225 -7.80 30.94 -10.54
CA ASN A 225 -9.06 31.07 -11.25
C ASN A 225 -9.06 30.47 -12.65
N VAL A 226 -7.93 30.53 -13.36
CA VAL A 226 -7.87 30.27 -14.80
C VAL A 226 -7.03 29.03 -15.10
N ARG A 227 -5.81 28.98 -14.57
CA ARG A 227 -4.81 27.97 -14.94
C ARG A 227 -4.40 27.20 -13.71
N PHE A 228 -4.84 25.95 -13.61
CA PHE A 228 -4.45 25.07 -12.51
C PHE A 228 -3.14 24.36 -12.90
N PRO A 229 -1.97 24.80 -12.40
CA PRO A 229 -0.72 24.14 -12.75
C PRO A 229 -0.78 22.70 -12.26
N TYR A 230 -0.45 21.75 -13.13
CA TYR A 230 -0.32 20.38 -12.68
C TYR A 230 0.94 20.25 -11.84
N ILE A 231 0.81 19.60 -10.68
CA ILE A 231 1.92 19.35 -9.75
C ILE A 231 1.97 17.85 -9.48
N GLU A 232 3.17 17.27 -9.54
CA GLU A 232 3.40 15.86 -9.20
C GLU A 232 3.14 15.64 -7.71
N THR A 233 2.27 14.67 -7.40
CA THR A 233 1.98 14.27 -6.02
C THR A 233 2.69 12.97 -5.68
N TYR A 234 3.46 12.95 -4.59
CA TYR A 234 4.11 11.76 -4.02
C TYR A 234 3.42 11.28 -2.74
N ASN A 235 2.24 11.82 -2.44
CA ASN A 235 1.35 11.36 -1.38
C ASN A 235 0.70 9.99 -1.72
N VAL A 236 1.51 8.93 -1.70
CA VAL A 236 1.15 7.56 -2.08
C VAL A 236 1.59 6.59 -0.99
N ARG A 237 0.80 5.52 -0.80
CA ARG A 237 1.15 4.44 0.10
C ARG A 237 2.15 3.51 -0.59
N ILE A 238 3.32 3.33 0.00
CA ILE A 238 4.35 2.41 -0.53
C ILE A 238 3.80 0.98 -0.78
N PRO A 239 2.99 0.38 0.11
CA PRO A 239 2.45 -0.96 -0.12
C PRO A 239 1.58 -1.10 -1.37
N ASP A 240 1.01 0.01 -1.87
CA ASP A 240 0.13 -0.02 -3.04
C ASP A 240 0.90 -0.30 -4.35
N PHE A 241 2.24 -0.20 -4.35
CA PHE A 241 3.07 -0.67 -5.46
C PHE A 241 3.17 -2.20 -5.55
N SER A 242 2.92 -2.91 -4.44
CA SER A 242 2.98 -4.38 -4.34
C SER A 242 1.59 -5.01 -4.14
N ASP A 243 0.57 -4.47 -4.81
CA ASP A 243 -0.83 -4.89 -4.72
C ASP A 243 -1.54 -4.61 -3.37
N GLY A 244 -1.03 -3.67 -2.57
CA GLY A 244 -1.70 -3.16 -1.36
C GLY A 244 -1.24 -3.84 -0.06
N LEU A 245 -1.68 -3.29 1.07
CA LEU A 245 -1.17 -3.67 2.41
C LEU A 245 -1.49 -5.11 2.84
N LEU A 246 -2.66 -5.64 2.45
CA LEU A 246 -3.09 -7.01 2.73
C LEU A 246 -2.92 -7.95 1.53
N GLY A 247 -2.46 -7.41 0.39
CA GLY A 247 -2.36 -8.11 -0.88
C GLY A 247 -3.58 -7.93 -1.80
N LYS A 248 -3.40 -8.40 -3.03
CA LYS A 248 -4.33 -8.20 -4.15
C LYS A 248 -5.75 -8.68 -3.84
N ASP A 249 -6.74 -7.85 -4.16
CA ASP A 249 -8.18 -8.11 -4.02
C ASP A 249 -8.69 -8.38 -2.58
N LEU A 250 -7.80 -8.33 -1.57
CA LEU A 250 -8.16 -8.47 -0.15
C LEU A 250 -8.20 -7.13 0.57
N SER A 251 -7.39 -6.17 0.13
CA SER A 251 -7.43 -4.78 0.61
C SER A 251 -8.82 -4.18 0.37
N SER A 252 -9.37 -3.57 1.40
CA SER A 252 -10.65 -2.86 1.33
C SER A 252 -10.50 -1.44 0.79
N MET A 253 -9.29 -0.89 0.83
CA MET A 253 -8.97 0.41 0.27
C MET A 253 -8.60 0.31 -1.21
N ASP A 254 -9.06 1.29 -1.99
CA ASP A 254 -8.61 1.47 -3.37
C ASP A 254 -7.11 1.83 -3.40
N LEU A 255 -6.41 1.38 -4.44
CA LEU A 255 -5.00 1.68 -4.63
C LEU A 255 -4.79 3.18 -4.88
N THR A 256 -3.81 3.78 -4.18
CA THR A 256 -3.44 5.20 -4.35
C THR A 256 -2.57 5.46 -5.58
N THR A 257 -2.08 4.41 -6.24
CA THR A 257 -1.15 4.45 -7.38
C THR A 257 -1.84 4.88 -8.68
N LYS A 258 -2.08 6.19 -8.85
CA LYS A 258 -2.71 6.77 -10.07
C LYS A 258 -1.74 7.07 -11.23
N ARG A 259 -0.45 7.25 -10.95
CA ARG A 259 0.59 7.72 -11.91
C ARG A 259 1.63 6.64 -12.26
N VAL A 260 1.22 5.38 -12.28
CA VAL A 260 2.07 4.31 -12.83
C VAL A 260 2.08 4.46 -14.35
N ALA A 261 3.21 4.12 -15.01
CA ALA A 261 3.33 4.16 -16.46
C ALA A 261 2.09 3.53 -17.09
N SER A 262 1.47 4.25 -18.02
CA SER A 262 0.21 3.84 -18.60
C SER A 262 0.44 2.58 -19.43
N ALA A 263 0.11 1.43 -18.84
CA ALA A 263 -0.05 0.22 -19.63
C ALA A 263 -1.20 0.46 -20.61
N ARG A 264 -1.01 0.08 -21.87
CA ARG A 264 -2.06 0.11 -22.89
C ARG A 264 -3.36 -0.42 -22.25
N PRO A 265 -4.41 0.39 -22.09
CA PRO A 265 -5.64 -0.15 -21.56
C PRO A 265 -6.16 -1.17 -22.57
N ASP A 266 -6.59 -2.32 -22.07
CA ASP A 266 -7.34 -3.28 -22.88
C ASP A 266 -8.55 -2.51 -23.43
N ILE A 267 -8.50 -2.20 -24.72
CA ILE A 267 -9.55 -1.44 -25.38
C ILE A 267 -10.80 -2.31 -25.34
N THR A 268 -11.68 -2.04 -24.37
CA THR A 268 -12.85 -2.87 -24.12
C THR A 268 -13.79 -2.77 -25.31
N SER A 269 -14.54 -3.85 -25.56
CA SER A 269 -15.62 -3.81 -26.55
C SER A 269 -16.60 -2.66 -26.26
N SER A 270 -16.86 -2.35 -24.97
CA SER A 270 -17.72 -1.24 -24.54
C SER A 270 -17.20 0.15 -24.92
N PHE A 271 -15.89 0.37 -24.93
CA PHE A 271 -15.30 1.64 -25.36
C PHE A 271 -15.39 1.79 -26.88
N LEU A 272 -15.10 0.73 -27.62
CA LEU A 272 -15.23 0.70 -29.09
C LEU A 272 -16.69 0.84 -29.55
N THR A 273 -17.65 0.27 -28.81
CA THR A 273 -19.08 0.44 -29.14
C THR A 273 -19.53 1.88 -28.94
N GLN A 274 -19.08 2.57 -27.89
CA GLN A 274 -19.39 3.99 -27.67
C GLN A 274 -18.78 4.88 -28.77
N MET A 275 -17.59 4.54 -29.25
CA MET A 275 -16.95 5.23 -30.37
C MET A 275 -17.72 5.08 -31.67
N ASN A 276 -18.24 3.90 -31.97
CA ASN A 276 -18.98 3.63 -33.20
C ASN A 276 -20.50 3.89 -33.07
N GLY A 277 -20.89 4.83 -32.21
CA GLY A 277 -22.29 5.28 -32.11
C GLY A 277 -23.27 4.20 -31.63
N GLY A 278 -22.80 3.21 -30.87
CA GLY A 278 -23.62 2.11 -30.35
C GLY A 278 -23.63 0.86 -31.24
N GLN A 279 -22.92 0.84 -32.37
CA GLN A 279 -22.67 -0.41 -33.10
C GLN A 279 -21.75 -1.31 -32.29
N ILE A 280 -22.19 -2.56 -32.07
CA ILE A 280 -21.41 -3.53 -31.31
C ILE A 280 -20.20 -3.96 -32.13
N VAL A 281 -19.02 -3.47 -31.73
CA VAL A 281 -17.73 -3.96 -32.22
C VAL A 281 -17.25 -5.04 -31.28
N LEU A 282 -17.34 -6.30 -31.74
CA LEU A 282 -16.72 -7.43 -31.06
C LEU A 282 -15.29 -7.58 -31.59
N LYS A 283 -14.30 -7.08 -30.84
CA LYS A 283 -12.90 -7.44 -31.07
C LYS A 283 -12.67 -8.79 -30.40
N PHE A 284 -12.62 -9.88 -31.17
CA PHE A 284 -12.26 -11.19 -30.64
C PHE A 284 -10.76 -11.19 -30.36
N GLY A 285 -10.38 -10.81 -29.15
CA GLY A 285 -9.03 -11.09 -28.66
C GLY A 285 -8.84 -12.61 -28.62
N SER A 286 -7.99 -13.14 -29.49
CA SER A 286 -7.56 -14.54 -29.41
C SER A 286 -6.73 -14.68 -28.14
N ARG A 287 -7.41 -15.01 -27.05
CA ARG A 287 -6.83 -15.26 -25.74
C ARG A 287 -6.29 -16.69 -25.72
N ALA A 288 -5.30 -16.96 -26.56
CA ALA A 288 -4.60 -18.23 -26.61
C ALA A 288 -3.11 -17.97 -26.50
N SER A 289 -2.57 -18.27 -25.32
CA SER A 289 -1.18 -18.67 -25.03
C SER A 289 -0.05 -17.88 -25.68
N GLY A 290 0.84 -17.33 -24.86
CA GLY A 290 2.09 -16.66 -25.27
C GLY A 290 2.71 -17.24 -26.55
N GLY A 291 2.79 -16.41 -27.57
CA GLY A 291 3.28 -16.73 -28.89
C GLY A 291 3.53 -15.43 -29.65
N ALA A 292 4.68 -15.35 -30.30
CA ALA A 292 5.26 -14.17 -30.93
C ALA A 292 4.33 -13.44 -31.90
N PHE A 293 4.44 -12.11 -31.86
CA PHE A 293 3.74 -11.12 -32.67
C PHE A 293 3.86 -11.38 -34.18
N SER A 294 2.73 -11.25 -34.89
CA SER A 294 2.70 -11.03 -36.34
C SER A 294 2.89 -9.55 -36.63
N THR A 295 4.07 -9.20 -37.13
CA THR A 295 4.44 -7.89 -37.68
C THR A 295 3.97 -7.83 -39.12
N GLU A 296 3.12 -6.86 -39.50
CA GLU A 296 3.28 -6.06 -40.72
C GLU A 296 2.08 -5.11 -40.99
N ASP A 297 0.84 -5.43 -40.58
CA ASP A 297 -0.33 -4.55 -40.82
C ASP A 297 -0.93 -3.91 -39.54
N ASP A 298 -0.79 -4.54 -38.37
CA ASP A 298 -1.31 -4.03 -37.08
C ASP A 298 -0.48 -2.84 -36.51
N GLU A 299 0.69 -2.54 -37.07
CA GLU A 299 1.62 -1.52 -36.54
C GLU A 299 1.14 -0.06 -36.75
N SER A 300 0.30 0.19 -37.76
CA SER A 300 -0.15 1.55 -38.09
C SER A 300 -1.37 2.01 -37.27
N GLU A 301 -2.27 1.09 -36.92
CA GLU A 301 -3.44 1.34 -36.08
C GLU A 301 -3.03 1.71 -34.65
N ASP A 302 -1.99 1.06 -34.13
CA ASP A 302 -1.57 1.17 -32.74
C ASP A 302 -0.57 2.31 -32.48
N ARG A 303 0.11 2.82 -33.52
CA ARG A 303 1.15 3.85 -33.37
C ARG A 303 0.64 5.15 -32.74
N LEU A 304 -0.56 5.63 -33.09
CA LEU A 304 -1.13 6.85 -32.50
C LEU A 304 -1.50 6.67 -31.02
N VAL A 305 -1.88 5.46 -30.63
CA VAL A 305 -2.19 5.10 -29.25
C VAL A 305 -0.92 5.19 -28.41
N ASP A 306 0.16 4.59 -28.89
CA ASP A 306 1.46 4.61 -28.24
C ASP A 306 2.02 6.03 -28.13
N ILE A 307 1.90 6.83 -29.20
CA ILE A 307 2.33 8.23 -29.15
C ILE A 307 1.52 9.04 -28.13
N TYR A 308 0.20 8.82 -28.06
CA TYR A 308 -0.63 9.52 -27.08
C TYR A 308 -0.22 9.17 -25.64
N TYR A 309 -0.06 7.88 -25.31
CA TYR A 309 0.28 7.45 -23.96
C TYR A 309 1.71 7.86 -23.56
N THR A 310 2.67 7.79 -24.48
CA THR A 310 4.03 8.30 -24.22
C THR A 310 4.01 9.81 -23.98
N ALA A 311 3.31 10.60 -24.80
CA ALA A 311 3.16 12.03 -24.58
C ALA A 311 2.43 12.35 -23.26
N TRP A 312 1.45 11.55 -22.88
CA TRP A 312 0.68 11.71 -21.65
C TRP A 312 1.49 11.39 -20.40
N ASP A 313 2.26 10.29 -20.43
CA ASP A 313 3.13 9.89 -19.34
C ASP A 313 4.29 10.88 -19.17
N ASP A 314 4.82 11.42 -20.26
CA ASP A 314 5.82 12.50 -20.20
C ASP A 314 5.23 13.81 -19.66
N TYR A 315 3.97 14.12 -19.97
CA TYR A 315 3.29 15.31 -19.45
C TYR A 315 2.98 15.22 -17.95
N ARG A 316 2.43 14.10 -17.48
CA ARG A 316 2.08 13.90 -16.06
C ARG A 316 3.28 13.49 -15.20
N GLY A 317 4.27 12.83 -15.80
CA GLY A 317 5.31 12.14 -15.06
C GLY A 317 4.77 10.90 -14.33
N THR A 318 5.61 9.88 -14.21
CA THR A 318 5.34 8.71 -13.36
C THR A 318 5.99 8.90 -12.00
N TYR A 319 5.91 7.90 -11.11
CA TYR A 319 6.66 7.94 -9.86
C TYR A 319 8.17 7.70 -10.06
N THR A 320 8.54 6.96 -11.11
CA THR A 320 9.94 6.63 -11.42
C THR A 320 10.60 7.63 -12.36
N LYS A 321 9.81 8.29 -13.23
CA LYS A 321 10.28 9.28 -14.20
C LYS A 321 9.56 10.61 -13.95
N ALA A 322 10.33 11.67 -13.71
CA ALA A 322 9.80 13.02 -13.61
C ALA A 322 9.13 13.47 -14.92
N ARG A 323 8.20 14.40 -14.82
CA ARG A 323 7.56 15.02 -15.98
C ARG A 323 8.57 15.74 -16.87
N ASP A 324 8.37 15.62 -18.18
CA ASP A 324 9.06 16.37 -19.22
C ASP A 324 8.03 16.94 -20.21
N CYS A 325 7.52 18.12 -19.87
CA CYS A 325 6.54 18.82 -20.69
C CYS A 325 7.12 19.27 -22.04
N GLU A 326 8.43 19.52 -22.14
CA GLU A 326 9.07 19.96 -23.38
C GLU A 326 9.18 18.81 -24.38
N ALA A 327 9.59 17.62 -23.92
CA ALA A 327 9.60 16.41 -24.74
C ALA A 327 8.19 16.05 -25.22
N SER A 328 7.20 16.07 -24.32
CA SER A 328 5.78 15.82 -24.67
C SER A 328 5.29 16.80 -25.74
N ARG A 329 5.53 18.10 -25.58
CA ARG A 329 5.15 19.12 -26.58
C ARG A 329 5.80 18.84 -27.94
N LYS A 330 7.11 18.61 -27.99
CA LYS A 330 7.83 18.33 -29.25
C LYS A 330 7.26 17.10 -29.95
N LEU A 331 6.97 16.04 -29.20
CA LEU A 331 6.36 14.82 -29.73
C LEU A 331 4.97 15.11 -30.34
N LEU A 332 4.12 15.85 -29.62
CA LEU A 332 2.79 16.20 -30.08
C LEU A 332 2.81 17.14 -31.30
N GLU A 333 3.72 18.12 -31.35
CA GLU A 333 3.90 18.98 -32.53
C GLU A 333 4.31 18.16 -33.77
N LEU A 334 5.21 17.18 -33.60
CA LEU A 334 5.59 16.25 -34.67
C LEU A 334 4.40 15.42 -35.13
N THR A 335 3.56 14.93 -34.20
CA THR A 335 2.33 14.20 -34.57
C THR A 335 1.36 15.05 -35.37
N PHE A 336 1.14 16.30 -34.96
CA PHE A 336 0.26 17.21 -35.69
C PHE A 336 0.76 17.45 -37.11
N ARG A 337 2.06 17.70 -37.28
CA ARG A 337 2.66 17.92 -38.62
C ARG A 337 2.60 16.69 -39.52
N ALA A 338 2.71 15.50 -38.94
CA ALA A 338 2.70 14.25 -39.69
C ALA A 338 1.28 13.80 -40.08
N TYR A 339 0.32 13.92 -39.17
CA TYR A 339 -0.97 13.22 -39.29
C TYR A 339 -2.16 14.12 -39.67
N ASP A 340 -2.06 15.46 -39.59
CA ASP A 340 -3.24 16.33 -39.81
C ASP A 340 -3.84 16.23 -41.23
N ALA A 341 -3.00 15.93 -42.24
CA ALA A 341 -3.45 15.74 -43.62
C ALA A 341 -4.24 14.43 -43.81
N ASP A 342 -3.93 13.41 -43.02
CA ASP A 342 -4.45 12.05 -43.18
C ASP A 342 -5.76 11.83 -42.40
N VAL A 343 -6.19 12.81 -41.59
CA VAL A 343 -7.39 12.73 -40.74
C VAL A 343 -8.64 12.23 -41.45
N PRO A 344 -8.96 12.60 -42.72
CA PRO A 344 -10.13 12.06 -43.40
C PRO A 344 -10.10 10.54 -43.59
N TYR A 345 -8.90 9.98 -43.80
CA TYR A 345 -8.67 8.58 -44.13
C TYR A 345 -8.48 7.66 -42.92
N MET A 346 -8.27 8.24 -41.73
CA MET A 346 -8.09 7.49 -40.48
C MET A 346 -9.37 6.79 -40.00
N ASP A 347 -9.18 5.73 -39.21
CA ASP A 347 -10.25 5.06 -38.48
C ASP A 347 -10.78 5.92 -37.33
N ASN A 348 -11.97 5.59 -36.82
CA ASN A 348 -12.58 6.31 -35.70
C ASN A 348 -11.71 6.26 -34.43
N LEU A 349 -11.03 5.14 -34.18
CA LEU A 349 -10.11 4.98 -33.04
C LEU A 349 -8.88 5.89 -33.19
N GLN A 350 -8.25 5.89 -34.37
CA GLN A 350 -7.12 6.76 -34.69
C GLN A 350 -7.51 8.23 -34.62
N LYS A 351 -8.67 8.61 -35.18
CA LYS A 351 -9.25 9.97 -35.09
C LYS A 351 -9.44 10.40 -33.64
N PHE A 352 -9.91 9.49 -32.79
CA PHE A 352 -10.06 9.79 -31.37
C PHE A 352 -8.71 10.06 -30.70
N PHE A 353 -7.73 9.16 -30.82
CA PHE A 353 -6.42 9.36 -30.19
C PHE A 353 -5.66 10.54 -30.77
N TYR A 354 -5.77 10.79 -32.08
CA TYR A 354 -5.26 12.01 -32.71
C TYR A 354 -5.91 13.27 -32.12
N GLY A 355 -7.24 13.29 -31.99
CA GLY A 355 -7.95 14.37 -31.30
C GLY A 355 -7.46 14.53 -29.85
N ARG A 356 -7.25 13.44 -29.12
CA ARG A 356 -6.70 13.48 -27.74
C ARG A 356 -5.27 14.04 -27.69
N CYS A 357 -4.45 13.76 -28.69
CA CYS A 357 -3.13 14.42 -28.82
C CYS A 357 -3.28 15.93 -29.01
N LEU A 358 -4.24 16.38 -29.83
CA LEU A 358 -4.52 17.80 -30.02
C LEU A 358 -5.12 18.47 -28.79
N ASP A 359 -5.97 17.77 -28.04
CA ASP A 359 -6.47 18.21 -26.74
C ASP A 359 -5.30 18.50 -25.80
N LEU A 360 -4.37 17.54 -25.67
CA LEU A 360 -3.20 17.66 -24.79
C LEU A 360 -2.27 18.78 -25.26
N LEU A 361 -2.02 18.89 -26.57
CA LEU A 361 -1.17 19.95 -27.13
C LEU A 361 -1.78 21.34 -26.90
N GLY A 362 -3.09 21.48 -27.16
CA GLY A 362 -3.82 22.72 -26.92
C GLY A 362 -3.80 23.11 -25.43
N HIS A 363 -3.94 22.12 -24.55
CA HIS A 363 -3.84 22.31 -23.11
C HIS A 363 -2.45 22.81 -22.68
N ILE A 364 -1.37 22.20 -23.20
CA ILE A 364 0.01 22.61 -22.89
C ILE A 364 0.28 24.06 -23.31
N TYR A 365 -0.21 24.49 -24.48
CA TYR A 365 -0.09 25.89 -24.90
C TYR A 365 -0.96 26.85 -24.08
N PHE A 366 -2.12 26.39 -23.62
CA PHE A 366 -3.02 27.19 -22.78
C PHE A 366 -2.43 27.41 -21.38
N THR A 367 -1.88 26.36 -20.75
CA THR A 367 -1.25 26.47 -19.44
C THR A 367 0.09 27.21 -19.53
N GLY A 368 0.86 26.98 -20.60
CA GLY A 368 2.18 27.58 -20.83
C GLY A 368 3.31 26.83 -20.11
N GLU A 369 3.05 25.61 -19.61
CA GLU A 369 3.98 24.83 -18.77
C GLU A 369 5.31 24.49 -19.46
N ALA A 370 5.34 24.43 -20.79
CA ALA A 370 6.54 24.06 -21.56
C ALA A 370 7.40 25.25 -22.04
N GLU A 371 6.81 26.44 -22.24
CA GLU A 371 7.49 27.61 -22.84
C GLU A 371 7.64 28.79 -21.86
N GLY A 372 7.12 28.65 -20.62
CA GLY A 372 7.12 29.70 -19.60
C GLY A 372 6.11 30.83 -19.84
N SER A 373 5.54 30.93 -21.05
CA SER A 373 4.45 31.83 -21.39
C SER A 373 3.36 31.12 -22.20
N PRO A 374 2.07 31.38 -21.94
CA PRO A 374 0.98 30.74 -22.67
C PRO A 374 0.81 31.33 -24.08
N ASN A 375 0.52 30.48 -25.06
CA ASN A 375 0.20 30.90 -26.42
C ASN A 375 -1.27 30.61 -26.75
N ILE A 376 -2.13 31.57 -26.43
CA ILE A 376 -3.59 31.41 -26.52
C ILE A 376 -4.06 31.19 -27.96
N THR A 377 -3.43 31.84 -28.94
CA THR A 377 -3.86 31.74 -30.35
C THR A 377 -3.62 30.34 -30.92
N LEU A 378 -2.46 29.75 -30.62
CA LEU A 378 -2.17 28.37 -30.99
C LEU A 378 -3.02 27.39 -30.19
N ALA A 379 -3.20 27.62 -28.88
CA ALA A 379 -4.06 26.80 -28.04
C ALA A 379 -5.48 26.73 -28.63
N GLU A 380 -6.11 27.87 -28.92
CA GLU A 380 -7.45 27.92 -29.50
C GLU A 380 -7.54 27.18 -30.84
N LYS A 381 -6.52 27.33 -31.70
CA LYS A 381 -6.43 26.61 -32.98
C LYS A 381 -6.46 25.09 -32.78
N TYR A 382 -5.62 24.56 -31.89
CA TYR A 382 -5.53 23.12 -31.64
C TYR A 382 -6.78 22.57 -30.93
N LEU A 383 -7.31 23.30 -29.93
CA LEU A 383 -8.49 22.89 -29.19
C LEU A 383 -9.75 22.85 -30.08
N ARG A 384 -9.95 23.86 -30.95
CA ARG A 384 -11.06 23.85 -31.91
C ARG A 384 -10.93 22.71 -32.91
N ARG A 385 -9.73 22.48 -33.44
CA ARG A 385 -9.45 21.36 -34.35
C ARG A 385 -9.75 20.02 -33.70
N SER A 386 -9.39 19.84 -32.43
CA SER A 386 -9.71 18.61 -31.70
C SER A 386 -11.21 18.37 -31.58
N ILE A 387 -11.97 19.39 -31.17
CA ILE A 387 -13.43 19.31 -31.06
C ILE A 387 -14.06 18.94 -32.41
N GLU A 388 -13.58 19.52 -33.51
CA GLU A 388 -14.05 19.18 -34.84
C GLU A 388 -13.82 17.70 -35.19
N VAL A 389 -12.69 17.12 -34.80
CA VAL A 389 -12.36 15.72 -35.08
C VAL A 389 -13.15 14.78 -34.17
N ILE A 390 -13.27 15.08 -32.87
CA ILE A 390 -13.87 14.17 -31.90
C ILE A 390 -15.39 14.26 -31.88
N GLU A 391 -15.98 15.46 -31.88
CA GLU A 391 -17.44 15.63 -31.77
C GLU A 391 -18.19 15.21 -33.04
N LYS A 392 -17.53 15.24 -34.21
CA LYS A 392 -18.13 14.74 -35.46
C LYS A 392 -18.21 13.22 -35.53
N ASN A 393 -17.24 12.53 -34.93
CA ASN A 393 -17.07 11.08 -35.10
C ASN A 393 -17.51 10.28 -33.88
N SER A 394 -17.58 10.88 -32.69
CA SER A 394 -17.89 10.18 -31.44
C SER A 394 -18.90 10.93 -30.56
N SER A 395 -19.59 10.18 -29.72
CA SER A 395 -20.46 10.72 -28.66
C SER A 395 -19.67 11.27 -27.47
N LEU A 396 -18.37 10.97 -27.40
CA LEU A 396 -17.48 11.38 -26.33
C LEU A 396 -17.22 12.89 -26.39
N ARG A 397 -17.05 13.51 -25.23
CA ARG A 397 -16.77 14.94 -25.07
C ARG A 397 -15.47 15.14 -24.30
N CYS A 398 -14.69 16.10 -24.77
CA CYS A 398 -13.29 16.25 -24.37
C CYS A 398 -13.04 17.45 -23.47
N ARG A 399 -11.90 17.38 -22.77
CA ARG A 399 -11.37 18.44 -21.91
C ARG A 399 -11.19 19.77 -22.66
N SER A 400 -10.98 19.74 -23.97
CA SER A 400 -10.89 20.95 -24.80
C SER A 400 -12.07 21.91 -24.70
N ASN A 401 -13.28 21.39 -24.44
CA ASN A 401 -14.43 22.25 -24.19
C ASN A 401 -14.26 23.06 -22.88
N ILE A 402 -13.60 22.50 -21.86
CA ILE A 402 -13.31 23.21 -20.60
C ILE A 402 -12.31 24.34 -20.86
N ASP A 403 -11.20 24.04 -21.53
CA ASP A 403 -10.13 25.00 -21.80
C ASP A 403 -10.63 26.15 -22.70
N LEU A 404 -11.41 25.86 -23.75
CA LEU A 404 -12.07 26.90 -24.54
C LEU A 404 -13.10 27.70 -23.74
N GLY A 405 -13.82 27.07 -22.82
CA GLY A 405 -14.73 27.76 -21.91
C GLY A 405 -13.97 28.78 -21.06
N LEU A 406 -12.83 28.39 -20.49
CA LEU A 406 -11.97 29.26 -19.68
C LEU A 406 -11.38 30.42 -20.50
N ILE A 407 -10.89 30.14 -21.71
CA ILE A 407 -10.39 31.16 -22.65
C ILE A 407 -11.48 32.20 -22.93
N ASN A 408 -12.69 31.75 -23.29
CA ASN A 408 -13.80 32.67 -23.60
C ASN A 408 -14.28 33.46 -22.38
N GLN A 409 -14.31 32.83 -21.20
CA GLN A 409 -14.75 33.49 -19.96
C GLN A 409 -13.78 34.58 -19.50
N TYR A 410 -12.47 34.29 -19.44
CA TYR A 410 -11.50 35.17 -18.80
C TYR A 410 -10.77 36.09 -19.78
N LEU A 411 -10.48 35.64 -21.01
CA LEU A 411 -9.71 36.43 -21.98
C LEU A 411 -10.63 37.27 -22.88
N TYR A 412 -11.70 36.67 -23.40
CA TYR A 412 -12.63 37.35 -24.31
C TYR A 412 -13.88 37.93 -23.61
N ASN A 413 -14.08 37.63 -22.32
CA ASN A 413 -15.27 38.02 -21.53
C ASN A 413 -16.62 37.63 -22.16
N ASN A 414 -16.63 36.58 -22.99
CA ASN A 414 -17.84 36.06 -23.64
C ASN A 414 -18.44 34.91 -22.83
N VAL A 415 -19.27 35.26 -21.85
CA VAL A 415 -19.84 34.31 -20.88
C VAL A 415 -20.86 33.36 -21.50
N THR A 416 -21.61 33.79 -22.52
CA THR A 416 -22.66 32.95 -23.13
C THR A 416 -22.07 31.77 -23.90
N GLU A 417 -21.01 32.00 -24.67
CA GLU A 417 -20.27 30.94 -25.34
C GLU A 417 -19.54 30.05 -24.32
N ALA A 418 -18.95 30.62 -23.26
CA ALA A 418 -18.34 29.83 -22.20
C ALA A 418 -19.34 28.88 -21.53
N LEU A 419 -20.55 29.35 -21.20
CA LEU A 419 -21.62 28.53 -20.64
C LEU A 419 -22.07 27.42 -21.59
N ARG A 420 -22.05 27.67 -22.91
CA ARG A 420 -22.35 26.65 -23.91
C ARG A 420 -21.33 25.52 -23.87
N TYR A 421 -20.05 25.84 -23.73
CA TYR A 421 -18.99 24.85 -23.58
C TYR A 421 -19.10 24.09 -22.25
N TYR A 422 -19.36 24.77 -21.15
CA TYR A 422 -19.53 24.14 -19.83
C TYR A 422 -20.71 23.17 -19.77
N LYS A 423 -21.87 23.54 -20.31
CA LYS A 423 -23.07 22.67 -20.37
C LYS A 423 -22.84 21.39 -21.17
N LYS A 424 -21.93 21.40 -22.16
CA LYS A 424 -21.58 20.19 -22.91
C LYS A 424 -20.79 19.18 -22.07
N VAL A 425 -20.10 19.62 -21.01
CA VAL A 425 -19.10 18.83 -20.28
C VAL A 425 -19.56 18.39 -18.90
N SER A 426 -20.51 19.09 -18.27
CA SER A 426 -20.89 18.87 -16.85
C SER A 426 -21.28 17.42 -16.50
N ALA A 427 -21.85 16.65 -17.43
CA ALA A 427 -22.24 15.26 -17.22
C ALA A 427 -21.15 14.23 -17.60
N THR A 428 -19.97 14.68 -18.04
CA THR A 428 -18.93 13.79 -18.59
C THR A 428 -17.82 13.50 -17.57
N HIS A 429 -17.21 12.33 -17.68
CA HIS A 429 -16.10 11.92 -16.82
C HIS A 429 -14.82 12.77 -17.01
N SER A 430 -14.73 13.52 -18.11
CA SER A 430 -13.62 14.46 -18.38
C SER A 430 -13.60 15.68 -17.45
N ASN A 431 -14.63 15.84 -16.62
CA ASN A 431 -14.77 16.97 -15.72
C ASN A 431 -14.18 16.67 -14.34
N ASP A 432 -13.05 17.30 -14.02
CA ASP A 432 -12.37 17.19 -12.73
C ASP A 432 -12.99 18.11 -11.63
N GLY A 433 -14.22 18.61 -11.85
CA GLY A 433 -14.89 19.58 -10.98
C GLY A 433 -14.56 21.05 -11.29
N THR A 434 -13.77 21.30 -12.34
CA THR A 434 -13.40 22.64 -12.79
C THR A 434 -14.61 23.39 -13.36
N VAL A 435 -15.51 22.69 -14.06
CA VAL A 435 -16.70 23.31 -14.66
C VAL A 435 -17.65 23.82 -13.58
N GLU A 436 -17.97 23.00 -12.58
CA GLU A 436 -18.85 23.36 -11.47
C GLU A 436 -18.26 24.51 -10.65
N PHE A 437 -16.94 24.51 -10.45
CA PHE A 437 -16.23 25.61 -9.79
C PHE A 437 -16.42 26.95 -10.53
N GLN A 438 -16.26 26.95 -11.86
CA GLN A 438 -16.48 28.16 -12.66
C GLN A 438 -17.96 28.56 -12.68
N LEU A 439 -18.88 27.60 -12.81
CA LEU A 439 -20.32 27.85 -12.78
C LEU A 439 -20.76 28.46 -11.43
N ALA A 440 -20.21 28.00 -10.30
CA ALA A 440 -20.49 28.57 -8.99
C ALA A 440 -20.05 30.03 -8.89
N LYS A 441 -18.86 30.36 -9.43
CA LYS A 441 -18.35 31.74 -9.50
C LYS A 441 -19.20 32.64 -10.40
N LEU A 442 -19.60 32.13 -11.57
CA LEU A 442 -20.49 32.84 -12.49
C LEU A 442 -21.87 33.06 -11.89
N SER A 443 -22.42 32.08 -11.19
CA SER A 443 -23.72 32.19 -10.50
C SER A 443 -23.69 33.28 -9.41
N ARG A 444 -22.59 33.38 -8.64
CA ARG A 444 -22.38 34.50 -7.69
C ARG A 444 -22.29 35.85 -8.38
N LYS A 445 -21.61 35.93 -9.53
CA LYS A 445 -21.41 37.19 -10.27
C LYS A 445 -22.67 37.64 -11.00
N TYR A 446 -23.47 36.70 -11.49
CA TYR A 446 -24.66 36.94 -12.30
C TYR A 446 -25.86 36.12 -11.78
N PRO A 447 -26.51 36.56 -10.70
CA PRO A 447 -27.64 35.84 -10.11
C PRO A 447 -28.85 35.74 -11.07
N GLU A 448 -28.95 36.66 -12.03
CA GLU A 448 -30.03 36.71 -13.04
C GLU A 448 -30.05 35.52 -14.00
N MET A 449 -28.94 34.78 -14.14
CA MET A 449 -28.83 33.68 -15.10
C MET A 449 -29.36 32.33 -14.58
N GLU A 450 -29.82 32.25 -13.33
CA GLU A 450 -30.39 31.04 -12.69
C GLU A 450 -29.58 29.76 -12.95
N LEU A 451 -28.25 29.85 -12.85
CA LEU A 451 -27.30 28.77 -13.14
C LEU A 451 -27.27 27.65 -12.07
N GLY A 452 -28.14 27.74 -11.06
CA GLY A 452 -28.15 26.89 -9.88
C GLY A 452 -27.56 27.58 -8.64
N ASP A 453 -27.76 26.96 -7.48
CA ASP A 453 -27.25 27.45 -6.20
C ASP A 453 -25.71 27.34 -6.15
N PRO A 454 -24.98 28.45 -5.95
CA PRO A 454 -23.52 28.42 -5.82
C PRO A 454 -23.01 27.45 -4.77
N PHE A 455 -23.74 27.26 -3.66
CA PHE A 455 -23.32 26.36 -2.58
C PHE A 455 -23.36 24.89 -3.03
N GLY A 456 -24.46 24.48 -3.67
CA GLY A 456 -24.59 23.12 -4.24
C GLY A 456 -23.55 22.84 -5.32
N LEU A 457 -23.27 23.80 -6.21
CA LEU A 457 -22.25 23.66 -7.24
C LEU A 457 -20.83 23.52 -6.66
N MET A 458 -20.52 24.26 -5.60
CA MET A 458 -19.22 24.15 -4.94
C MET A 458 -19.07 22.82 -4.20
N GLN A 459 -20.16 22.30 -3.61
CA GLN A 459 -20.18 20.97 -3.02
C GLN A 459 -19.94 19.88 -4.07
N THR A 460 -20.56 19.97 -5.26
CA THR A 460 -20.31 19.01 -6.34
C THR A 460 -18.86 19.08 -6.84
N ALA A 461 -18.29 20.29 -6.96
CA ALA A 461 -16.88 20.46 -7.34
C ALA A 461 -15.93 19.84 -6.30
N HIS A 462 -16.24 19.99 -5.01
CA HIS A 462 -15.48 19.36 -3.93
C HIS A 462 -15.53 17.82 -3.99
N LEU A 463 -16.71 17.25 -4.25
CA LEU A 463 -16.90 15.80 -4.36
C LEU A 463 -16.17 15.20 -5.57
N LEU A 464 -16.08 15.95 -6.67
CA LEU A 464 -15.27 15.59 -7.85
C LEU A 464 -13.74 15.70 -7.58
N GLY A 465 -13.34 16.34 -6.48
CA GLY A 465 -11.95 16.39 -6.04
C GLY A 465 -11.18 17.66 -6.44
N HIS A 466 -11.87 18.73 -6.86
CA HIS A 466 -11.20 19.98 -7.19
C HIS A 466 -10.63 20.67 -5.93
N CYS A 467 -9.31 20.86 -5.88
CA CYS A 467 -8.62 21.39 -4.69
C CYS A 467 -9.08 22.80 -4.33
N HIS A 468 -9.09 23.74 -5.29
CA HIS A 468 -9.48 25.14 -5.04
C HIS A 468 -10.96 25.29 -4.64
N ALA A 469 -11.84 24.45 -5.20
CA ALA A 469 -13.25 24.42 -4.77
C ALA A 469 -13.40 24.01 -3.31
N THR A 470 -12.51 23.16 -2.79
CA THR A 470 -12.56 22.72 -1.39
C THR A 470 -12.34 23.89 -0.42
N TYR A 471 -11.40 24.79 -0.74
CA TYR A 471 -11.18 26.01 0.05
C TYR A 471 -12.37 26.96 -0.03
N GLU A 472 -12.85 27.29 -1.25
CA GLU A 472 -14.00 28.18 -1.41
C GLU A 472 -15.25 27.59 -0.73
N PHE A 473 -15.46 26.28 -0.82
CA PHE A 473 -16.54 25.59 -0.12
C PHE A 473 -16.39 25.72 1.40
N ALA A 474 -15.18 25.53 1.94
CA ALA A 474 -14.92 25.71 3.37
C ALA A 474 -15.26 27.14 3.84
N THR A 475 -14.83 28.17 3.11
CA THR A 475 -15.15 29.56 3.44
C THR A 475 -16.66 29.83 3.37
N MET A 476 -17.36 29.25 2.39
CA MET A 476 -18.82 29.35 2.28
C MET A 476 -19.53 28.66 3.45
N THR A 477 -19.06 27.48 3.87
CA THR A 477 -19.63 26.77 5.03
C THR A 477 -19.44 27.56 6.33
N GLU A 478 -18.31 28.25 6.48
CA GLU A 478 -18.03 29.12 7.63
C GLU A 478 -18.90 30.39 7.62
N GLN A 479 -19.09 31.02 6.46
CA GLN A 479 -19.88 32.24 6.31
C GLN A 479 -21.40 31.99 6.35
N SER A 480 -21.85 30.78 6.03
CA SER A 480 -23.27 30.45 5.96
C SER A 480 -23.91 30.47 7.36
N MET A 481 -24.67 31.54 7.64
CA MET A 481 -25.44 31.77 8.88
C MET A 481 -26.59 30.77 9.12
N ASN A 482 -26.76 29.74 8.28
CA ASN A 482 -27.81 28.75 8.39
C ASN A 482 -27.35 27.54 9.20
N ASN A 483 -27.46 27.59 10.54
CA ASN A 483 -27.62 26.50 11.55
C ASN A 483 -27.02 25.08 11.34
N ARG A 484 -26.13 24.86 10.36
CA ARG A 484 -25.41 23.63 10.04
C ARG A 484 -23.89 23.84 10.12
N TYR A 485 -23.45 24.93 10.74
CA TYR A 485 -22.04 25.13 11.05
C TYR A 485 -21.61 24.06 12.06
N SER A 486 -20.96 23.02 11.56
CA SER A 486 -20.20 22.08 12.36
C SER A 486 -18.73 22.47 12.28
N CYS A 487 -18.11 22.68 13.45
CA CYS A 487 -16.67 22.87 13.52
C CYS A 487 -15.94 21.68 12.88
N GLU A 488 -16.47 20.47 13.04
CA GLU A 488 -15.85 19.25 12.53
C GLU A 488 -15.82 19.23 11.00
N ASP A 489 -16.94 19.58 10.36
CA ASP A 489 -17.03 19.61 8.89
C ASP A 489 -16.11 20.68 8.30
N SER A 490 -16.10 21.88 8.91
CA SER A 490 -15.24 22.99 8.46
C SER A 490 -13.76 22.63 8.62
N ALA A 491 -13.38 22.05 9.76
CA ALA A 491 -12.01 21.61 10.01
C ALA A 491 -11.59 20.49 9.06
N TYR A 492 -12.50 19.56 8.74
CA TYR A 492 -12.26 18.50 7.77
C TYR A 492 -12.02 19.07 6.35
N LEU A 493 -12.82 20.05 5.93
CA LEU A 493 -12.66 20.68 4.61
C LEU A 493 -11.32 21.42 4.49
N TYR A 494 -10.96 22.24 5.47
CA TYR A 494 -9.65 22.91 5.47
C TYR A 494 -8.51 21.90 5.56
N LYS A 495 -8.63 20.85 6.39
CA LYS A 495 -7.65 19.75 6.44
C LYS A 495 -7.46 19.10 5.06
N LYS A 496 -8.55 18.76 4.37
CA LYS A 496 -8.49 18.14 3.03
C LYS A 496 -7.87 19.07 1.99
N PHE A 497 -8.10 20.38 2.09
CA PHE A 497 -7.42 21.37 1.26
C PHE A 497 -5.90 21.43 1.52
N VAL A 498 -5.50 21.43 2.80
CA VAL A 498 -4.08 21.42 3.19
C VAL A 498 -3.39 20.13 2.72
N GLU A 499 -4.02 18.97 2.89
CA GLU A 499 -3.50 17.68 2.40
C GLU A 499 -3.46 17.59 0.88
N GLY A 500 -4.37 18.27 0.18
CA GLY A 500 -4.38 18.35 -1.29
C GLY A 500 -3.19 19.13 -1.86
N ASN A 501 -2.67 20.11 -1.12
CA ASN A 501 -1.53 20.93 -1.52
C ASN A 501 -0.19 20.39 -0.97
N GLU A 502 0.11 19.15 -1.33
CA GLU A 502 1.28 18.41 -0.85
C GLU A 502 2.61 19.15 -1.09
N GLN A 503 2.83 19.78 -2.25
CA GLN A 503 4.14 20.36 -2.58
C GLN A 503 4.60 21.43 -1.58
N ILE A 504 3.67 22.25 -1.08
CA ILE A 504 3.96 23.31 -0.11
C ILE A 504 4.14 22.71 1.28
N MET A 505 3.22 21.81 1.66
CA MET A 505 3.15 21.25 3.00
C MET A 505 4.24 20.19 3.26
N ALA A 506 4.36 19.23 2.34
CA ALA A 506 5.19 18.05 2.45
C ALA A 506 6.11 17.79 1.23
N PRO A 507 6.99 18.73 0.83
CA PRO A 507 7.96 18.50 -0.25
C PRO A 507 8.93 17.35 0.02
N GLN A 508 9.11 16.98 1.29
CA GLN A 508 9.97 15.87 1.71
C GLN A 508 9.49 14.49 1.26
N LEU A 509 8.25 14.33 0.82
CA LEU A 509 7.77 13.04 0.32
C LEU A 509 8.46 12.65 -0.98
N ARG A 510 8.69 13.64 -1.87
CA ARG A 510 9.46 13.43 -3.11
C ARG A 510 10.89 13.00 -2.83
N THR A 511 11.57 13.68 -1.89
CA THR A 511 12.96 13.34 -1.51
C THR A 511 13.02 11.96 -0.84
N ALA A 512 12.06 11.65 0.04
CA ALA A 512 11.97 10.33 0.68
C ALA A 512 11.75 9.21 -0.33
N TYR A 513 10.89 9.40 -1.33
CA TYR A 513 10.69 8.43 -2.40
C TYR A 513 11.94 8.27 -3.28
N GLY A 514 12.64 9.36 -3.59
CA GLY A 514 13.93 9.32 -4.29
C GLY A 514 14.99 8.50 -3.55
N GLU A 515 15.11 8.67 -2.22
CA GLU A 515 16.03 7.85 -1.41
C GLU A 515 15.59 6.38 -1.32
N LEU A 516 14.28 6.12 -1.34
CA LEU A 516 13.76 4.75 -1.36
C LEU A 516 14.10 4.01 -2.66
N LEU A 517 14.04 4.69 -3.82
CA LEU A 517 14.45 4.14 -5.11
C LEU A 517 15.94 3.75 -5.13
N ARG A 518 16.77 4.44 -4.34
CA ARG A 518 18.19 4.11 -4.17
C ARG A 518 18.46 2.98 -3.18
N GLY A 519 17.45 2.54 -2.43
CA GLY A 519 17.57 1.54 -1.36
C GLY A 519 17.90 2.10 0.03
N ASN A 520 17.95 3.44 0.21
CA ASN A 520 18.22 4.08 1.49
C ASN A 520 16.95 4.19 2.36
N ALA A 521 16.44 3.05 2.83
CA ALA A 521 15.16 2.98 3.55
C ALA A 521 15.12 3.79 4.86
N GLU A 522 16.24 3.96 5.57
CA GLU A 522 16.28 4.69 6.84
C GLU A 522 16.15 6.22 6.68
N VAL A 523 16.71 6.79 5.61
CA VAL A 523 16.50 8.21 5.26
C VAL A 523 15.08 8.42 4.78
N ALA A 524 14.59 7.52 3.92
CA ALA A 524 13.20 7.55 3.47
C ALA A 524 12.23 7.50 4.66
N LEU A 525 12.46 6.61 5.62
CA LEU A 525 11.68 6.50 6.85
C LEU A 525 11.60 7.83 7.61
N TRP A 526 12.70 8.57 7.71
CA TRP A 526 12.71 9.89 8.33
C TRP A 526 11.79 10.88 7.59
N GLY A 527 11.89 10.96 6.26
CA GLY A 527 11.03 11.82 5.45
C GLY A 527 9.55 11.47 5.54
N TYR A 528 9.21 10.17 5.56
CA TYR A 528 7.84 9.71 5.79
C TYR A 528 7.37 10.00 7.21
N ALA A 529 8.23 9.87 8.23
CA ALA A 529 7.86 10.17 9.62
C ALA A 529 7.57 11.67 9.83
N LEU A 530 8.31 12.56 9.18
CA LEU A 530 8.02 14.00 9.16
C LEU A 530 6.62 14.29 8.61
N ALA A 531 6.25 13.68 7.49
CA ALA A 531 4.92 13.83 6.89
C ALA A 531 3.83 13.10 7.71
N ALA A 532 4.15 11.98 8.34
CA ALA A 532 3.23 11.23 9.19
C ALA A 532 2.81 12.04 10.44
N GLU A 533 3.74 12.79 11.04
CA GLU A 533 3.45 13.71 12.15
C GLU A 533 2.65 14.94 11.72
N GLN A 534 2.76 15.37 10.47
CA GLN A 534 1.90 16.41 9.87
C GLN A 534 0.46 15.92 9.63
N GLY A 535 0.23 14.61 9.67
CA GLY A 535 -1.11 14.02 9.56
C GLY A 535 -1.44 13.38 8.22
N PHE A 536 -0.48 13.26 7.29
CA PHE A 536 -0.72 12.61 6.00
C PHE A 536 -0.94 11.09 6.19
N GLU A 537 -2.13 10.61 5.86
CA GLU A 537 -2.51 9.19 5.96
C GLU A 537 -1.56 8.27 5.15
N PRO A 538 -1.24 8.57 3.87
CA PRO A 538 -0.34 7.71 3.11
C PRO A 538 1.06 7.64 3.71
N ALA A 539 1.57 8.75 4.25
CA ALA A 539 2.86 8.80 4.91
C ALA A 539 2.89 7.98 6.21
N GLN A 540 1.79 7.95 6.98
CA GLN A 540 1.67 7.12 8.18
C GLN A 540 1.77 5.63 7.85
N VAL A 541 1.04 5.18 6.82
CA VAL A 541 1.08 3.79 6.37
C VAL A 541 2.45 3.44 5.81
N SER A 542 3.03 4.31 4.97
CA SER A 542 4.35 4.13 4.38
C SER A 542 5.46 4.04 5.45
N ALA A 543 5.45 4.94 6.44
CA ALA A 543 6.37 4.88 7.57
C ALA A 543 6.17 3.58 8.38
N ALA A 544 4.92 3.23 8.69
CA ALA A 544 4.61 1.99 9.43
C ALA A 544 5.09 0.74 8.67
N TYR A 545 4.95 0.72 7.36
CA TYR A 545 5.40 -0.36 6.50
C TYR A 545 6.93 -0.49 6.47
N ILE A 546 7.67 0.62 6.39
CA ILE A 546 9.16 0.59 6.49
C ILE A 546 9.62 0.17 7.91
N LEU A 547 8.84 0.47 8.95
CA LEU A 547 9.16 0.06 10.31
C LEU A 547 8.90 -1.43 10.56
N TYR A 548 7.78 -1.95 10.05
CA TYR A 548 7.36 -3.32 10.21
C TYR A 548 6.38 -3.75 9.10
N GLN A 549 6.80 -4.74 8.33
CA GLN A 549 5.98 -5.39 7.32
C GLN A 549 5.39 -6.71 7.86
N LEU A 550 4.25 -7.12 7.30
CA LEU A 550 3.73 -8.46 7.58
C LEU A 550 4.55 -9.48 6.79
N PRO A 551 5.20 -10.45 7.44
CA PRO A 551 5.86 -11.55 6.73
C PRO A 551 4.81 -12.47 6.13
N CYS A 552 5.23 -13.22 5.11
CA CYS A 552 4.40 -14.23 4.49
C CYS A 552 4.08 -15.37 5.49
N ASN A 553 3.01 -16.10 5.21
CA ASN A 553 2.68 -17.29 6.00
C ASN A 553 3.84 -18.29 5.94
N PHE A 554 4.16 -18.91 7.09
CA PHE A 554 5.26 -19.86 7.27
C PHE A 554 6.69 -19.26 7.28
N GLU A 555 6.82 -17.94 7.22
CA GLU A 555 8.10 -17.26 7.45
C GLU A 555 8.26 -16.81 8.91
N GLU A 556 9.51 -16.66 9.35
CA GLU A 556 9.79 -16.09 10.67
C GLU A 556 9.35 -14.62 10.73
N PRO A 557 8.83 -14.14 11.87
CA PRO A 557 8.45 -12.75 12.03
C PRO A 557 9.67 -11.82 11.99
N PRO A 558 9.52 -10.58 11.47
CA PRO A 558 10.60 -9.61 11.44
C PRO A 558 11.24 -9.36 12.80
N ARG A 559 12.56 -9.42 12.81
CA ARG A 559 13.41 -9.16 13.96
C ARG A 559 13.73 -7.66 13.98
N THR A 560 12.88 -6.92 14.67
CA THR A 560 13.03 -5.49 14.91
C THR A 560 12.91 -5.16 16.39
N LEU A 561 13.48 -4.01 16.79
CA LEU A 561 13.39 -3.49 18.16
C LEU A 561 11.93 -3.36 18.63
N PRO A 562 11.63 -3.64 19.91
CA PRO A 562 10.26 -3.56 20.44
C PRO A 562 9.68 -2.15 20.31
N GLU A 563 10.50 -1.10 20.48
CA GLU A 563 10.11 0.30 20.31
C GLU A 563 9.70 0.61 18.87
N ARG A 564 10.42 0.04 17.88
CA ARG A 564 10.09 0.17 16.45
C ARG A 564 8.74 -0.46 16.14
N LYS A 565 8.45 -1.65 16.70
CA LYS A 565 7.15 -2.32 16.59
C LYS A 565 6.02 -1.49 17.22
N GLN A 566 6.22 -0.98 18.43
CA GLN A 566 5.24 -0.12 19.10
C GLN A 566 4.95 1.15 18.29
N MET A 567 5.99 1.75 17.70
CA MET A 567 5.83 2.93 16.85
C MET A 567 5.08 2.63 15.55
N ALA A 568 5.38 1.50 14.90
CA ALA A 568 4.65 1.03 13.72
C ALA A 568 3.16 0.83 14.02
N ILE A 569 2.84 0.16 15.14
CA ILE A 569 1.46 -0.01 15.62
C ILE A 569 0.78 1.35 15.84
N SER A 570 1.48 2.30 16.46
CA SER A 570 0.98 3.66 16.66
C SER A 570 0.59 4.31 15.34
N TYR A 571 1.43 4.21 14.30
CA TYR A 571 1.13 4.78 12.99
C TYR A 571 -0.02 4.07 12.28
N TYR A 572 -0.07 2.73 12.31
CA TYR A 572 -1.21 1.99 11.74
C TYR A 572 -2.53 2.35 12.43
N ILE A 573 -2.55 2.53 13.75
CA ILE A 573 -3.75 2.98 14.48
C ILE A 573 -4.13 4.42 14.09
N ARG A 574 -3.16 5.31 13.86
CA ARG A 574 -3.44 6.67 13.39
C ARG A 574 -4.07 6.66 12.00
N ALA A 575 -3.53 5.87 11.08
CA ALA A 575 -4.09 5.69 9.74
C ALA A 575 -5.50 5.08 9.80
N PHE A 576 -5.73 4.10 10.69
CA PHE A 576 -7.05 3.51 10.91
C PHE A 576 -8.11 4.50 11.40
N LYS A 577 -7.70 5.46 12.25
CA LYS A 577 -8.55 6.57 12.68
C LYS A 577 -8.86 7.57 11.55
N GLN A 578 -8.03 7.61 10.50
CA GLN A 578 -8.25 8.36 9.27
C GLN A 578 -8.97 7.54 8.19
N ASP A 579 -9.67 6.48 8.61
CA ASP A 579 -10.48 5.61 7.76
C ASP A 579 -9.73 4.64 6.84
N ASN A 580 -8.42 4.47 7.01
CA ASN A 580 -7.73 3.35 6.40
C ASN A 580 -8.02 2.04 7.17
N VAL A 581 -8.99 1.27 6.67
CA VAL A 581 -9.44 0.05 7.31
C VAL A 581 -8.35 -1.03 7.36
N ASP A 582 -7.54 -1.16 6.31
CA ASP A 582 -6.51 -2.20 6.17
C ASP A 582 -5.39 -2.01 7.21
N ALA A 583 -5.03 -0.76 7.51
CA ALA A 583 -4.08 -0.43 8.58
C ALA A 583 -4.53 -0.96 9.96
N GLY A 584 -5.84 -0.97 10.23
CA GLY A 584 -6.41 -1.53 11.46
C GLY A 584 -6.23 -3.04 11.57
N VAL A 585 -6.37 -3.77 10.46
CA VAL A 585 -6.14 -5.21 10.39
C VAL A 585 -4.68 -5.53 10.66
N VAL A 586 -3.76 -4.81 10.01
CA VAL A 586 -2.32 -4.98 10.22
C VAL A 586 -1.92 -4.66 11.66
N ALA A 587 -2.47 -3.61 12.27
CA ALA A 587 -2.24 -3.34 13.70
C ALA A 587 -2.70 -4.51 14.59
N GLY A 588 -3.85 -5.11 14.29
CA GLY A 588 -4.36 -6.31 14.94
C GLY A 588 -3.40 -7.50 14.79
N ASP A 589 -2.89 -7.74 13.59
CA ASP A 589 -1.94 -8.82 13.28
C ASP A 589 -0.61 -8.64 14.04
N ILE A 590 -0.14 -7.40 14.20
CA ILE A 590 1.06 -7.12 15.00
C ILE A 590 0.78 -7.42 16.48
N PHE A 591 -0.35 -6.97 17.04
CA PHE A 591 -0.72 -7.29 18.42
C PHE A 591 -0.87 -8.80 18.65
N TYR A 592 -1.46 -9.51 17.68
CA TYR A 592 -1.61 -10.95 17.71
C TYR A 592 -0.25 -11.66 17.81
N ARG A 593 0.72 -11.24 16.99
CA ARG A 593 2.09 -11.80 17.00
C ARG A 593 2.88 -11.45 18.26
N MET A 594 2.57 -10.31 18.89
CA MET A 594 3.12 -9.96 20.20
C MET A 594 2.50 -10.76 21.37
N GLY A 595 1.49 -11.60 21.10
CA GLY A 595 0.76 -12.34 22.13
C GLY A 595 -0.28 -11.48 22.89
N ASN A 596 -0.53 -10.24 22.46
CA ASN A 596 -1.52 -9.37 23.09
C ASN A 596 -2.90 -9.53 22.44
N TYR A 597 -3.53 -10.67 22.73
CA TYR A 597 -4.79 -11.06 22.09
C TYR A 597 -5.97 -10.13 22.43
N SER A 598 -6.01 -9.52 23.62
CA SER A 598 -7.11 -8.61 23.99
C SER A 598 -7.13 -7.36 23.11
N LYS A 599 -5.95 -6.75 22.87
CA LYS A 599 -5.83 -5.62 21.96
C LYS A 599 -6.08 -6.02 20.52
N ALA A 600 -5.56 -7.16 20.08
CA ALA A 600 -5.79 -7.68 18.73
C ALA A 600 -7.29 -7.84 18.45
N LEU A 601 -8.02 -8.44 19.39
CA LEU A 601 -9.47 -8.62 19.30
C LEU A 601 -10.20 -7.28 19.14
N SER A 602 -9.86 -6.29 19.98
CA SER A 602 -10.47 -4.95 19.87
C SER A 602 -10.20 -4.28 18.52
N ALA A 603 -8.99 -4.45 17.97
CA ALA A 603 -8.61 -3.92 16.66
C ALA A 603 -9.42 -4.60 15.55
N TYR A 604 -9.49 -5.94 15.52
CA TYR A 604 -10.29 -6.65 14.53
C TYR A 604 -11.77 -6.36 14.64
N GLN A 605 -12.34 -6.21 15.85
CA GLN A 605 -13.73 -5.79 16.02
C GLN A 605 -13.97 -4.42 15.38
N SER A 606 -13.08 -3.46 15.64
CA SER A 606 -13.19 -2.13 15.04
C SER A 606 -13.07 -2.14 13.51
N ALA A 607 -12.19 -2.97 12.94
CA ALA A 607 -12.04 -3.13 11.50
C ALA A 607 -13.20 -3.91 10.86
N ALA A 608 -13.78 -4.88 11.58
CA ALA A 608 -14.97 -5.62 11.16
C ALA A 608 -16.22 -4.73 11.10
N LEU A 609 -16.34 -3.74 12.00
CA LEU A 609 -17.40 -2.72 11.92
C LEU A 609 -17.29 -1.86 10.65
N LYS A 610 -16.09 -1.70 10.09
CA LYS A 610 -15.84 -1.06 8.79
C LYS A 610 -15.90 -2.05 7.62
N PHE A 611 -16.47 -3.24 7.83
CA PHE A 611 -16.71 -4.28 6.83
C PHE A 611 -15.45 -4.86 6.15
N SER A 612 -14.31 -4.88 6.84
CA SER A 612 -13.12 -5.56 6.32
C SER A 612 -13.31 -7.08 6.30
N PRO A 613 -13.21 -7.75 5.13
CA PRO A 613 -13.41 -9.20 5.05
C PRO A 613 -12.33 -9.97 5.81
N GLN A 614 -11.07 -9.51 5.76
CA GLN A 614 -9.98 -10.14 6.49
C GLN A 614 -10.14 -10.00 8.01
N ALA A 615 -10.58 -8.83 8.49
CA ALA A 615 -10.83 -8.62 9.91
C ALA A 615 -11.91 -9.57 10.44
N ILE A 616 -13.01 -9.71 9.70
CA ILE A 616 -14.13 -10.59 10.06
C ILE A 616 -13.66 -12.06 10.12
N TRP A 617 -12.85 -12.48 9.14
CA TRP A 617 -12.28 -13.83 9.14
C TRP A 617 -11.32 -14.06 10.32
N ASN A 618 -10.42 -13.10 10.58
CA ASN A 618 -9.49 -13.15 11.72
C ASN A 618 -10.24 -13.19 13.06
N LEU A 619 -11.34 -12.46 13.18
CA LEU A 619 -12.21 -12.49 14.36
C LEU A 619 -12.83 -13.88 14.56
N GLY A 620 -13.35 -14.50 13.49
CA GLY A 620 -13.83 -15.88 13.51
C GLY A 620 -12.75 -16.87 13.96
N TYR A 621 -11.51 -16.67 13.51
CA TYR A 621 -10.35 -17.46 13.93
C TYR A 621 -10.05 -17.30 15.44
N MET A 622 -10.15 -16.08 15.98
CA MET A 622 -9.93 -15.84 17.42
C MET A 622 -10.99 -16.52 18.29
N TYR A 623 -12.26 -16.47 17.90
CA TYR A 623 -13.34 -17.18 18.61
C TYR A 623 -13.26 -18.70 18.47
N GLU A 624 -12.77 -19.22 17.33
CA GLU A 624 -12.53 -20.66 17.15
C GLU A 624 -11.47 -21.21 18.12
N HIS A 625 -10.43 -20.43 18.40
CA HIS A 625 -9.28 -20.86 19.23
C HIS A 625 -9.34 -20.35 20.67
N GLY A 626 -10.27 -19.44 21.01
CA GLY A 626 -10.36 -18.84 22.33
C GLY A 626 -9.18 -17.91 22.65
N LEU A 627 -8.72 -17.15 21.65
CA LEU A 627 -7.58 -16.24 21.79
C LEU A 627 -8.07 -14.87 22.30
N GLY A 628 -7.87 -14.58 23.58
CA GLY A 628 -8.35 -13.33 24.20
C GLY A 628 -9.85 -13.30 24.49
N THR A 629 -10.59 -14.34 24.12
CA THR A 629 -12.01 -14.57 24.43
C THR A 629 -12.25 -16.05 24.74
N GLU A 630 -13.44 -16.39 25.21
CA GLU A 630 -13.86 -17.78 25.32
C GLU A 630 -14.07 -18.42 23.94
N VAL A 631 -13.92 -19.73 23.87
CA VAL A 631 -14.15 -20.51 22.64
C VAL A 631 -15.65 -20.53 22.33
N ASP A 632 -16.04 -19.98 21.18
CA ASP A 632 -17.42 -20.00 20.70
C ASP A 632 -17.47 -20.38 19.21
N PHE A 633 -17.80 -21.65 18.95
CA PHE A 633 -17.91 -22.16 17.59
C PHE A 633 -19.11 -21.61 16.82
N HIS A 634 -20.21 -21.24 17.49
CA HIS A 634 -21.38 -20.69 16.83
C HIS A 634 -21.09 -19.29 16.31
N LEU A 635 -20.47 -18.47 17.17
CA LEU A 635 -20.06 -17.13 16.81
C LEU A 635 -18.95 -17.15 15.75
N ALA A 636 -17.98 -18.06 15.86
CA ALA A 636 -16.96 -18.25 14.83
C ALA A 636 -17.57 -18.58 13.46
N LYS A 637 -18.52 -19.53 13.40
CA LYS A 637 -19.24 -19.85 12.16
C LYS A 637 -19.97 -18.63 11.61
N ARG A 638 -20.66 -17.86 12.47
CA ARG A 638 -21.39 -16.65 12.06
C ARG A 638 -20.46 -15.64 11.41
N TYR A 639 -19.28 -15.38 11.99
CA TYR A 639 -18.31 -14.46 11.38
C TYR A 639 -17.74 -15.00 10.07
N TYR A 640 -17.45 -16.30 9.99
CA TYR A 640 -17.06 -16.92 8.73
C TYR A 640 -18.12 -16.75 7.65
N ASP A 641 -19.40 -17.04 7.94
CA ASP A 641 -20.51 -16.84 7.00
C ASP A 641 -20.68 -15.35 6.63
N GLN A 642 -20.51 -14.42 7.59
CA GLN A 642 -20.58 -12.97 7.36
C GLN A 642 -19.48 -12.48 6.40
N ALA A 643 -18.27 -13.07 6.42
CA ALA A 643 -17.21 -12.69 5.49
C ALA A 643 -17.61 -12.92 4.01
N LEU A 644 -18.50 -13.88 3.74
CA LEU A 644 -19.01 -14.16 2.39
C LEU A 644 -20.03 -13.15 1.89
N GLU A 645 -20.79 -12.53 2.79
CA GLU A 645 -21.76 -11.49 2.44
C GLU A 645 -21.04 -10.26 1.87
N HIS A 646 -19.82 -9.98 2.34
CA HIS A 646 -19.03 -8.83 1.93
C HIS A 646 -18.13 -9.11 0.72
N ASN A 647 -17.55 -10.31 0.61
CA ASN A 647 -16.71 -10.67 -0.54
C ASN A 647 -17.00 -12.08 -1.04
N SER A 648 -17.69 -12.16 -2.17
CA SER A 648 -18.06 -13.43 -2.82
C SER A 648 -16.87 -14.23 -3.32
N LYS A 649 -15.72 -13.57 -3.60
CA LYS A 649 -14.49 -14.26 -4.03
C LYS A 649 -13.92 -15.19 -2.95
N LEU A 650 -14.24 -14.95 -1.67
CA LEU A 650 -13.75 -15.73 -0.54
C LEU A 650 -14.56 -17.02 -0.27
N TYR A 651 -15.50 -17.38 -1.15
CA TYR A 651 -16.37 -18.56 -1.02
C TYR A 651 -15.65 -19.82 -0.57
N LEU A 652 -14.61 -20.22 -1.32
CA LEU A 652 -13.87 -21.44 -1.05
C LEU A 652 -13.16 -21.40 0.32
N ALA A 653 -12.52 -20.28 0.64
CA ALA A 653 -11.76 -20.12 1.88
C ALA A 653 -12.65 -20.23 3.13
N VAL A 654 -13.82 -19.59 3.10
CA VAL A 654 -14.79 -19.65 4.20
C VAL A 654 -15.41 -21.04 4.32
N LYS A 655 -15.81 -21.68 3.21
CA LYS A 655 -16.38 -23.03 3.30
C LYS A 655 -15.35 -24.03 3.85
N LEU A 656 -14.07 -23.86 3.52
CA LEU A 656 -12.98 -24.66 4.09
C LEU A 656 -12.78 -24.37 5.60
N SER A 657 -12.85 -23.12 6.05
CA SER A 657 -12.77 -22.79 7.48
C SER A 657 -13.95 -23.38 8.27
N VAL A 658 -15.17 -23.30 7.73
CA VAL A 658 -16.36 -23.92 8.32
C VAL A 658 -16.27 -25.45 8.31
N LEU A 659 -15.73 -26.06 7.26
CA LEU A 659 -15.48 -27.52 7.21
C LEU A 659 -14.51 -27.94 8.32
N LYS A 660 -13.39 -27.22 8.46
CA LYS A 660 -12.41 -27.41 9.55
C LYS A 660 -13.09 -27.29 10.92
N LEU A 661 -13.94 -26.28 11.11
CA LEU A 661 -14.69 -26.06 12.34
C LEU A 661 -15.63 -27.24 12.66
N ARG A 662 -16.37 -27.73 11.66
CA ARG A 662 -17.24 -28.92 11.80
C ARG A 662 -16.44 -30.17 12.13
N LEU A 663 -15.28 -30.36 11.51
CA LEU A 663 -14.40 -31.49 11.79
C LEU A 663 -13.88 -31.45 13.24
N LYS A 664 -13.48 -30.27 13.73
CA LYS A 664 -13.13 -30.08 15.16
C LYS A 664 -14.30 -30.44 16.06
N SER A 665 -15.51 -29.94 15.76
CA SER A 665 -16.72 -30.25 16.53
C SER A 665 -17.04 -31.75 16.55
N TRP A 666 -16.89 -32.43 15.41
CA TRP A 666 -17.08 -33.88 15.31
C TRP A 666 -16.03 -34.63 16.14
N LEU A 667 -14.76 -34.22 16.08
CA LEU A 667 -13.69 -34.82 16.87
C LEU A 667 -13.92 -34.66 18.38
N THR A 668 -14.38 -33.48 18.82
CA THR A 668 -14.73 -33.24 20.24
C THR A 668 -15.91 -34.11 20.69
N TRP A 669 -16.87 -34.36 19.81
CA TRP A 669 -18.00 -35.26 20.08
C TRP A 669 -17.52 -36.72 20.21
N VAL A 670 -16.73 -37.21 19.26
CA VAL A 670 -16.17 -38.58 19.29
C VAL A 670 -15.31 -38.83 20.54
N THR A 671 -14.65 -37.80 21.06
CA THR A 671 -13.73 -37.91 22.19
C THR A 671 -14.40 -37.62 23.55
N ASN A 672 -15.74 -37.48 23.57
CA ASN A 672 -16.53 -37.15 24.77
C ASN A 672 -15.94 -35.96 25.56
N GLY A 673 -15.47 -34.92 24.85
CA GLY A 673 -14.93 -33.71 25.47
C GLY A 673 -13.60 -33.88 26.24
N ARG A 674 -12.91 -35.02 26.11
CA ARG A 674 -11.59 -35.24 26.74
C ARG A 674 -10.48 -34.39 26.11
N LEU A 675 -10.63 -34.01 24.85
CA LEU A 675 -9.76 -33.04 24.18
C LEU A 675 -10.36 -31.64 24.38
N LYS A 676 -9.89 -30.93 25.42
CA LYS A 676 -10.14 -29.50 25.57
C LYS A 676 -9.19 -28.76 24.63
N TYR A 677 -9.72 -28.20 23.55
CA TYR A 677 -8.99 -27.23 22.75
C TYR A 677 -9.07 -25.87 23.47
N GLY A 678 -7.94 -25.42 24.04
CA GLY A 678 -7.84 -24.12 24.70
C GLY A 678 -7.30 -24.20 26.13
N ARG A 679 -6.01 -24.53 26.27
CA ARG A 679 -5.11 -24.07 27.35
C ARG A 679 -3.68 -24.45 26.96
N ILE A 680 -2.89 -23.47 26.52
CA ILE A 680 -1.43 -23.61 26.52
C ILE A 680 -1.02 -23.00 27.86
N ASP A 681 -1.00 -23.81 28.92
CA ASP A 681 -0.24 -23.47 30.12
C ASP A 681 1.21 -23.96 29.84
N ASP A 682 2.20 -23.09 30.03
CA ASP A 682 3.61 -23.28 29.65
C ASP A 682 4.37 -24.38 30.43
N ASP A 683 3.73 -25.21 31.26
CA ASP A 683 4.44 -26.02 32.27
C ASP A 683 4.42 -27.56 32.10
N ASP A 684 3.81 -28.15 31.07
CA ASP A 684 3.82 -29.62 30.92
C ASP A 684 4.69 -30.13 29.76
N ILE A 685 6.02 -30.06 29.95
CA ILE A 685 6.93 -31.02 29.29
C ILE A 685 6.77 -32.36 30.01
N VAL A 686 5.74 -33.12 29.64
CA VAL A 686 5.65 -34.55 29.98
C VAL A 686 5.95 -35.36 28.73
N ASN A 687 7.09 -36.05 28.78
CA ASN A 687 7.44 -37.16 27.88
C ASN A 687 6.31 -38.20 27.94
N ASP A 688 5.43 -38.24 26.94
CA ASP A 688 4.54 -39.38 26.72
C ASP A 688 4.82 -39.94 25.32
N SER A 689 5.57 -41.05 25.30
CA SER A 689 6.14 -41.67 24.11
C SER A 689 5.19 -42.64 23.40
N ASP A 690 3.89 -42.36 23.39
CA ASP A 690 2.91 -43.18 22.68
C ASP A 690 2.13 -42.33 21.67
N SER A 691 2.34 -42.62 20.38
CA SER A 691 1.67 -41.91 19.28
C SER A 691 0.14 -42.00 19.40
N TRP A 692 -0.53 -40.87 19.25
CA TRP A 692 -1.99 -40.78 19.39
C TRP A 692 -2.75 -41.71 18.42
N PHE A 693 -2.11 -42.06 17.30
CA PHE A 693 -2.62 -42.97 16.28
C PHE A 693 -2.77 -44.41 16.81
N GLU A 694 -1.84 -44.89 17.63
CA GLU A 694 -1.95 -46.23 18.22
C GLU A 694 -3.08 -46.32 19.24
N ARG A 695 -3.36 -45.23 19.94
CA ARG A 695 -4.48 -45.15 20.91
C ARG A 695 -5.83 -45.23 20.20
N ILE A 696 -5.95 -44.58 19.04
CA ILE A 696 -7.14 -44.65 18.17
C ILE A 696 -7.32 -46.06 17.59
N ILE A 697 -6.25 -46.69 17.13
CA ILE A 697 -6.33 -48.07 16.59
C ILE A 697 -6.73 -49.06 17.70
N LYS A 698 -6.27 -48.86 18.94
CA LYS A 698 -6.66 -49.67 20.11
C LYS A 698 -8.13 -49.49 20.48
N SER A 699 -8.68 -48.26 20.43
CA SER A 699 -10.10 -48.03 20.68
C SER A 699 -11.01 -48.55 19.55
N PHE A 700 -10.58 -48.47 18.29
CA PHE A 700 -11.28 -49.11 17.17
C PHE A 700 -11.25 -50.65 17.27
N LYS A 701 -10.15 -51.26 17.71
CA LYS A 701 -10.09 -52.71 18.00
C LYS A 701 -11.00 -53.12 19.15
N LYS A 702 -11.23 -52.24 20.13
CA LYS A 702 -12.13 -52.49 21.26
C LYS A 702 -13.60 -52.44 20.84
N ALA A 703 -13.98 -51.44 20.05
CA ALA A 703 -15.33 -51.31 19.50
C ALA A 703 -15.68 -52.45 18.51
N ASN A 704 -14.70 -52.93 17.74
CA ASN A 704 -14.94 -54.04 16.80
C ASN A 704 -15.05 -55.41 17.52
N ARG A 705 -14.48 -55.55 18.72
CA ARG A 705 -14.65 -56.75 19.57
C ARG A 705 -16.01 -56.82 20.25
N GLU A 706 -16.65 -55.68 20.50
CA GLU A 706 -17.99 -55.61 21.11
C GLU A 706 -19.10 -55.89 20.07
N ASN A 707 -18.83 -55.66 18.77
CA ASN A 707 -19.76 -55.97 17.66
C ASN A 707 -19.56 -57.35 17.00
N SER A 708 -18.42 -58.02 17.20
CA SER A 708 -18.24 -59.42 16.80
C SER A 708 -18.69 -60.32 17.96
N GLY A 709 -19.96 -60.74 17.98
CA GLY A 709 -20.57 -61.56 19.04
C GLY A 709 -19.89 -62.91 19.28
N ILE A 710 -18.73 -62.90 19.93
CA ILE A 710 -18.02 -64.06 20.46
C ILE A 710 -18.43 -64.18 21.93
N PRO A 711 -19.17 -65.22 22.33
CA PRO A 711 -19.60 -65.35 23.72
C PRO A 711 -18.42 -65.73 24.62
N ILE A 712 -18.26 -64.98 25.71
CA ILE A 712 -17.45 -65.37 26.86
C ILE A 712 -18.29 -66.37 27.66
N SER A 713 -17.93 -67.65 27.65
CA SER A 713 -18.52 -68.67 28.52
C SER A 713 -17.96 -68.53 29.94
N ASN A 714 -18.86 -68.34 30.91
CA ASN A 714 -18.59 -68.59 32.33
C ASN A 714 -18.91 -70.05 32.68
N ASP A 715 -18.13 -70.60 33.60
CA ASP A 715 -18.29 -71.93 34.18
C ASP A 715 -19.70 -72.19 34.74
N ALA A 716 -20.35 -73.27 34.29
CA ALA A 716 -21.34 -74.02 35.07
C ALA A 716 -21.63 -75.41 34.44
N GLN A 717 -21.09 -76.45 35.10
CA GLN A 717 -21.56 -77.83 35.27
C GLN A 717 -22.47 -78.54 34.22
N SER A 718 -21.88 -79.62 33.67
CA SER A 718 -22.41 -80.98 33.43
C SER A 718 -23.94 -81.24 33.38
N ASN A 719 -24.44 -81.76 32.25
CA ASN A 719 -24.81 -83.20 32.09
C ASN A 719 -25.47 -83.53 30.74
N GLY A 720 -24.90 -84.51 30.04
CA GLY A 720 -25.60 -85.75 29.66
C GLY A 720 -26.66 -85.81 28.54
N ARG A 721 -26.22 -86.41 27.42
CA ARG A 721 -26.89 -87.43 26.55
C ARG A 721 -27.99 -87.01 25.56
N GLY A 722 -27.84 -87.50 24.32
CA GLY A 722 -28.96 -87.86 23.43
C GLY A 722 -28.83 -87.48 21.95
N VAL A 723 -28.45 -88.44 21.12
CA VAL A 723 -28.59 -88.49 19.63
C VAL A 723 -30.00 -89.08 19.29
N PRO A 724 -30.62 -89.09 18.07
CA PRO A 724 -30.29 -88.59 16.71
C PRO A 724 -31.42 -87.86 15.91
N ALA A 725 -31.02 -87.33 14.74
CA ALA A 725 -31.67 -87.37 13.41
C ALA A 725 -33.18 -87.08 13.22
N GLN A 726 -33.49 -85.82 12.90
CA GLN A 726 -34.50 -85.44 11.87
C GLN A 726 -34.24 -84.01 11.35
N ARG A 727 -32.96 -83.66 11.16
CA ARG A 727 -32.54 -82.42 10.47
C ARG A 727 -32.33 -82.73 9.01
N GLN A 728 -33.20 -82.22 8.14
CA GLN A 728 -32.82 -81.73 6.79
C GLN A 728 -34.01 -81.22 5.96
N ARG A 729 -35.27 -81.36 6.40
CA ARG A 729 -36.43 -80.85 5.63
C ARG A 729 -37.15 -79.65 6.24
N GLN A 730 -36.98 -79.34 7.53
CA GLN A 730 -37.52 -78.12 8.16
C GLN A 730 -36.58 -76.91 8.03
N THR A 731 -35.26 -77.13 7.90
CA THR A 731 -34.25 -76.06 7.82
C THR A 731 -34.29 -75.25 6.52
N GLN A 732 -34.92 -75.74 5.44
CA GLN A 732 -35.05 -75.01 4.18
C GLN A 732 -36.25 -74.07 4.12
N GLN A 733 -37.29 -74.30 4.92
CA GLN A 733 -38.46 -73.41 4.99
C GLN A 733 -38.20 -72.21 5.93
N GLU A 734 -37.50 -72.41 7.04
CA GLU A 734 -37.06 -71.32 7.94
C GLU A 734 -36.03 -70.38 7.27
N GLN A 735 -35.15 -70.90 6.41
CA GLN A 735 -34.17 -70.10 5.67
C GLN A 735 -34.78 -69.22 4.56
N ARG A 736 -36.00 -69.52 4.08
CA ARG A 736 -36.69 -68.66 3.10
C ARG A 736 -37.43 -67.51 3.79
N GLN A 737 -37.99 -67.74 4.97
CA GLN A 737 -38.60 -66.69 5.79
C GLN A 737 -37.55 -65.72 6.37
N GLN A 738 -36.35 -66.21 6.72
CA GLN A 738 -35.24 -65.35 7.15
C GLN A 738 -34.65 -64.47 6.03
N ARG A 739 -34.63 -64.93 4.77
CA ARG A 739 -34.17 -64.10 3.64
C ARG A 739 -35.13 -62.96 3.32
N GLN A 740 -36.44 -63.22 3.36
CA GLN A 740 -37.45 -62.16 3.14
C GLN A 740 -37.47 -61.12 4.26
N GLN A 741 -37.08 -61.47 5.50
CA GLN A 741 -36.89 -60.51 6.59
C GLN A 741 -35.58 -59.72 6.46
N GLN A 742 -34.50 -60.34 5.95
CA GLN A 742 -33.23 -59.65 5.69
C GLN A 742 -33.30 -58.63 4.55
N ASP A 743 -34.07 -58.92 3.50
CA ASP A 743 -34.25 -58.00 2.37
C ASP A 743 -35.07 -56.75 2.78
N ALA A 744 -36.03 -56.90 3.71
CA ALA A 744 -36.80 -55.77 4.26
C ALA A 744 -36.02 -54.90 5.26
N GLU A 745 -35.07 -55.48 6.02
CA GLU A 745 -34.16 -54.72 6.89
C GLU A 745 -33.08 -53.95 6.09
N GLN A 746 -32.64 -54.48 4.93
CA GLN A 746 -31.68 -53.79 4.06
C GLN A 746 -32.26 -52.55 3.38
N GLU A 747 -33.53 -52.57 2.96
CA GLU A 747 -34.19 -51.37 2.42
C GLU A 747 -34.43 -50.30 3.50
N GLN A 748 -34.73 -50.67 4.75
CA GLN A 748 -34.85 -49.72 5.86
C GLN A 748 -33.50 -49.10 6.30
N LEU A 749 -32.39 -49.84 6.18
CA LEU A 749 -31.04 -49.31 6.48
C LEU A 749 -30.55 -48.30 5.43
N HIS A 750 -30.88 -48.51 4.15
CA HIS A 750 -30.49 -47.57 3.09
C HIS A 750 -31.26 -46.24 3.18
N VAL A 751 -32.56 -46.29 3.48
CA VAL A 751 -33.40 -45.07 3.62
C VAL A 751 -32.99 -44.25 4.86
N THR A 752 -32.60 -44.91 5.96
CA THR A 752 -32.22 -44.21 7.21
C THR A 752 -30.85 -43.54 7.18
N ILE A 753 -29.93 -43.93 6.30
CA ILE A 753 -28.63 -43.28 6.11
C ILE A 753 -28.78 -42.02 5.26
N TRP A 754 -29.60 -42.06 4.20
CA TRP A 754 -29.86 -40.91 3.34
C TRP A 754 -30.69 -39.82 4.06
N ASP A 755 -31.73 -40.19 4.82
CA ASP A 755 -32.47 -39.25 5.67
C ASP A 755 -31.58 -38.63 6.78
N ARG A 756 -30.56 -39.35 7.27
CA ARG A 756 -29.57 -38.80 8.23
C ARG A 756 -28.54 -37.89 7.57
N LEU A 757 -28.20 -38.12 6.30
CA LEU A 757 -27.31 -37.27 5.51
C LEU A 757 -28.00 -35.97 5.05
N GLU A 758 -29.30 -36.03 4.73
CA GLU A 758 -30.12 -34.85 4.44
C GLU A 758 -30.33 -33.97 5.68
N ASN A 759 -30.53 -34.57 6.87
CA ASN A 759 -30.54 -33.83 8.14
C ASN A 759 -29.19 -33.20 8.52
N LEU A 760 -28.09 -33.61 7.86
CA LEU A 760 -26.75 -32.98 7.96
C LEU A 760 -26.51 -31.93 6.86
N GLY A 761 -27.47 -31.73 5.94
CA GLY A 761 -27.46 -30.73 4.88
C GLY A 761 -26.40 -30.96 3.80
N ILE A 762 -25.95 -32.20 3.60
CA ILE A 762 -24.94 -32.56 2.59
C ILE A 762 -25.67 -32.88 1.29
N GLN A 763 -25.45 -32.10 0.23
CA GLN A 763 -26.02 -32.42 -1.07
C GLN A 763 -25.24 -33.58 -1.73
N PRO A 764 -25.89 -34.42 -2.55
CA PRO A 764 -25.24 -35.58 -3.18
C PRO A 764 -24.03 -35.20 -4.05
N GLU A 765 -24.00 -33.97 -4.58
CA GLU A 765 -22.88 -33.42 -5.35
C GLU A 765 -21.63 -33.16 -4.49
N ASP A 766 -21.81 -32.76 -3.22
CA ASP A 766 -20.72 -32.53 -2.26
C ASP A 766 -20.05 -33.85 -1.85
N LEU A 767 -20.83 -34.92 -1.77
CA LEU A 767 -20.32 -36.24 -1.38
C LEU A 767 -19.47 -36.86 -2.49
N MET A 768 -19.84 -36.60 -3.75
CA MET A 768 -19.07 -37.00 -4.93
C MET A 768 -17.75 -36.24 -5.06
N THR A 769 -17.74 -34.93 -4.79
CA THR A 769 -16.50 -34.13 -4.82
C THR A 769 -15.55 -34.53 -3.69
N ILE A 770 -16.05 -34.76 -2.48
CA ILE A 770 -15.26 -35.25 -1.34
C ILE A 770 -14.69 -36.64 -1.62
N ALA A 771 -15.50 -37.55 -2.19
CA ALA A 771 -15.05 -38.88 -2.58
C ALA A 771 -13.98 -38.83 -3.68
N PHE A 772 -14.11 -37.91 -4.64
CA PHE A 772 -13.15 -37.72 -5.72
C PHE A 772 -11.80 -37.18 -5.22
N VAL A 773 -11.82 -36.22 -4.29
CA VAL A 773 -10.59 -35.67 -3.68
C VAL A 773 -9.90 -36.71 -2.79
N LEU A 774 -10.66 -37.47 -1.99
CA LEU A 774 -10.12 -38.56 -1.19
C LEU A 774 -9.56 -39.69 -2.06
N PHE A 775 -10.20 -39.99 -3.19
CA PHE A 775 -9.71 -40.98 -4.15
C PHE A 775 -8.39 -40.53 -4.77
N ILE A 776 -8.27 -39.27 -5.23
CA ILE A 776 -7.01 -38.72 -5.76
C ILE A 776 -5.91 -38.77 -4.69
N PHE A 777 -6.23 -38.40 -3.45
CA PHE A 777 -5.28 -38.41 -2.35
C PHE A 777 -4.77 -39.84 -2.02
N LEU A 778 -5.68 -40.80 -1.87
CA LEU A 778 -5.35 -42.20 -1.63
C LEU A 778 -4.61 -42.84 -2.81
N PHE A 779 -5.02 -42.53 -4.04
CA PHE A 779 -4.36 -42.99 -5.26
C PHE A 779 -2.93 -42.44 -5.35
N SER A 780 -2.72 -41.17 -4.98
CA SER A 780 -1.37 -40.58 -4.91
C SER A 780 -0.48 -41.25 -3.85
N LEU A 781 -1.05 -41.62 -2.69
CA LEU A 781 -0.36 -42.36 -1.62
C LEU A 781 0.00 -43.79 -2.04
N ILE A 782 -0.90 -44.47 -2.75
CA ILE A 782 -0.67 -45.81 -3.29
C ILE A 782 0.42 -45.77 -4.36
N ILE A 783 0.41 -44.78 -5.26
CA ILE A 783 1.46 -44.60 -6.27
C ILE A 783 2.81 -44.28 -5.62
N ARG A 784 2.85 -43.42 -4.59
CA ARG A 784 4.09 -43.12 -3.85
C ARG A 784 4.68 -44.36 -3.17
N THR A 785 3.83 -45.19 -2.56
CA THR A 785 4.28 -46.43 -1.88
C THR A 785 4.70 -47.52 -2.87
N LEU A 786 4.06 -47.61 -4.04
CA LEU A 786 4.46 -48.49 -5.15
C LEU A 786 5.77 -48.03 -5.81
N ALA A 787 5.91 -46.73 -6.07
CA ALA A 787 7.12 -46.14 -6.64
C ALA A 787 8.34 -46.34 -5.72
N ALA A 788 8.16 -46.18 -4.40
CA ALA A 788 9.20 -46.43 -3.40
C ALA A 788 9.62 -47.91 -3.33
N ARG A 789 8.68 -48.86 -3.51
CA ARG A 789 9.00 -50.31 -3.52
C ARG A 789 9.65 -50.79 -4.81
N ARG A 790 9.44 -50.12 -5.95
CA ARG A 790 9.99 -50.51 -7.26
C ARG A 790 11.15 -49.64 -7.76
N GLY A 791 11.55 -48.60 -7.01
CA GLY A 791 12.70 -47.76 -7.31
C GLY A 791 12.49 -46.85 -8.53
N TRP A 792 11.29 -46.34 -8.74
CA TRP A 792 10.95 -45.48 -9.89
C TRP A 792 11.36 -44.02 -9.64
N ASN A 793 11.80 -43.32 -10.69
CA ASN A 793 12.16 -41.90 -10.62
C ASN A 793 10.90 -41.03 -10.54
N VAL A 794 10.75 -40.28 -9.45
CA VAL A 794 9.66 -39.29 -9.27
C VAL A 794 10.27 -37.88 -9.33
N ARG A 795 9.78 -37.05 -10.26
CA ARG A 795 10.16 -35.63 -10.36
C ARG A 795 9.01 -34.74 -9.89
N ASN A 796 9.33 -33.69 -9.13
CA ASN A 796 8.39 -32.61 -8.82
C ASN A 796 8.42 -31.54 -9.94
N ASN A 797 7.40 -30.69 -10.06
CA ASN A 797 7.27 -29.70 -11.16
C ASN A 797 8.46 -28.74 -11.33
N ASN A 798 9.32 -28.58 -10.31
CA ASN A 798 10.53 -27.75 -10.38
C ASN A 798 11.82 -28.54 -10.71
N GLY A 799 11.71 -29.77 -11.23
CA GLY A 799 12.86 -30.53 -11.75
C GLY A 799 13.83 -31.12 -10.72
N MET A 800 13.63 -30.89 -9.41
CA MET A 800 14.49 -31.45 -8.36
C MET A 800 14.24 -32.95 -8.15
N ARG A 801 15.33 -33.72 -8.13
CA ARG A 801 15.36 -35.18 -7.91
C ARG A 801 15.38 -35.47 -6.41
N ILE A 802 14.42 -36.26 -5.91
CA ILE A 802 14.46 -36.76 -4.52
C ILE A 802 15.24 -38.08 -4.53
N GLN A 803 16.49 -38.08 -4.03
CA GLN A 803 17.24 -39.31 -3.80
C GLN A 803 16.91 -39.87 -2.41
N ILE A 804 16.43 -41.11 -2.36
CA ILE A 804 16.36 -41.90 -1.13
C ILE A 804 17.35 -43.07 -1.29
N ASN A 805 18.42 -43.04 -0.49
CA ASN A 805 19.43 -44.07 -0.28
C ASN A 805 20.03 -44.78 -1.52
N GLY A 806 21.17 -44.26 -1.99
CA GLY A 806 22.40 -45.05 -2.21
C GLY A 806 22.43 -46.24 -3.18
N GLN A 807 21.38 -46.56 -3.93
CA GLN A 807 21.40 -47.62 -4.94
C GLN A 807 20.98 -47.10 -6.32
N ARG A 808 21.75 -47.46 -7.36
CA ARG A 808 21.47 -47.09 -8.77
C ARG A 808 20.25 -47.89 -9.28
N PRO A 809 19.17 -47.24 -9.76
CA PRO A 809 18.04 -47.96 -10.34
C PRO A 809 18.27 -48.30 -11.82
N ARG A 810 17.79 -49.48 -12.25
CA ARG A 810 17.68 -49.91 -13.65
C ARG A 810 16.23 -49.71 -14.12
N GLY A 811 15.98 -48.79 -15.05
CA GLY A 811 14.70 -48.70 -15.79
C GLY A 811 14.30 -47.27 -16.20
N ASN A 812 13.95 -47.09 -17.48
CA ASN A 812 13.53 -45.82 -18.09
C ASN A 812 12.01 -45.64 -18.06
N PHE A 813 11.43 -45.18 -16.94
CA PHE A 813 10.05 -44.65 -16.92
C PHE A 813 9.98 -43.44 -15.99
N ASP A 814 9.62 -42.28 -16.54
CA ASP A 814 9.45 -41.01 -15.82
C ASP A 814 7.94 -40.72 -15.66
N ILE A 815 7.50 -40.43 -14.43
CA ILE A 815 6.11 -40.02 -14.13
C ILE A 815 6.15 -38.62 -13.50
N GLN A 816 5.54 -37.64 -14.16
CA GLN A 816 5.25 -36.31 -13.60
C GLN A 816 3.89 -36.37 -12.90
N VAL A 817 3.82 -35.97 -11.64
CA VAL A 817 2.57 -35.90 -10.88
C VAL A 817 2.38 -34.46 -10.38
N LEU A 818 1.23 -33.85 -10.73
CA LEU A 818 0.80 -32.57 -10.18
C LEU A 818 0.65 -32.68 -8.66
N ALA A 819 1.40 -31.88 -7.92
CA ALA A 819 1.09 -31.60 -6.53
C ALA A 819 -0.07 -30.59 -6.50
N ILE A 820 -1.25 -31.06 -6.07
CA ILE A 820 -2.34 -30.21 -5.58
C ILE A 820 -2.20 -30.13 -4.06
#